data_AF-F2L348-F1
#
_entry.id   AF-F2L348-F1
#
_cell.length_a   1.000
_cell.length_b   1.000
_cell.length_c   1.000
_cell.angle_alpha   90.00
_cell.angle_beta   90.00
_cell.angle_gamma   90.00
#
_symmetry.space_group_name_H-M   'P 1'
#
loop_
_entity.id
_entity.type
_entity.pdbx_description
1 polymer ?
#
loop_
_entity_poly.entity_id
_entity_poly.type
_entity_poly.pdbx_seq_one_letter_code
_entity_poly.pdbx_strand_id
1 'polypeptide(L)'
;MLMEEIKPTIFMFLTNIKEVKVKYRDRARILRWRILRAFERDGITVMRVWASDEIDGRPPMNYAFQVFRHEVDVPKEVREDEITRKARRNNARKREVAIAFQVDEAKSSLVPVEAGLQFLYSFLPLTEVRTGLKFLIHGDFIVQAGRRTLNPEAKWNEWMVREIANLLNRAIDYLAEEYAGSYLNVIEYERRILEPAMDRLLTPIYEVLGKKKSNPIAKCISCGRLVHVDEAVALTRCAEEFVKSYGNFEELEKRIGKHIISSEDDRRLHQHGIYVKSIKCEDLVNINYVSTDDLPKLYRVAYKLWEGFERVTVKVKALDGSVKAASEVRYVPNKLRSIVETLRDKVPSVFEKIKGYLIHDEFMNQLGSSDDERVEVLKRLGVKEFTCGNALDKDLLLAIKDTSLEALIQYIILIYKNCGTEVPGENRFVVSSRGELLRARETHYSEFPLEVVNLLNDQRLGKYIRKYLDQLKIIHEDLRKGLGDELLEKLGVRRIEYCDILNELFNKVLLTRDKVPDPDEVVALTTLVIKNYNKCLGPLMSDIWVLAMDGSVRKSSKVYWPTQDCLFDELRDKFIDISRYPYCNEDMKLCEDFFRKFTLIGYHGYESLVEDVIKLMERSDISRERLIKLTCCLKRIYEKSPSVVRKYRDHILVLRDDGQIGRATSCYMHDDYEPAQKWYRWKASGFTNIGPFISNEYLSICGTREDWRKFFQGIGVREEVISNEVIASFALWYVENKLRSAGFEVYRTCEGCDIRAVKGSDEYFIEVKGRSGEAGIELTRNEFEAIQRYGNKYWLIVVMGIPNNVKVYVIEKPHELIKEELPSTIGIRPQLIIRHGKDLEEILRQIKQ
;
A
#
# COMPACT_ATOMS: atom_id res chain seq x y z
N MET A 1 57.07 10.84 -19.87
CA MET A 1 56.28 12.08 -19.89
C MET A 1 56.62 12.98 -21.08
N LEU A 2 57.77 13.66 -21.16
CA LEU A 2 57.97 14.69 -22.20
C LEU A 2 57.83 14.23 -23.67
N MET A 3 58.29 13.03 -24.04
CA MET A 3 58.22 12.58 -25.44
C MET A 3 56.78 12.30 -25.93
N GLU A 4 55.86 11.95 -25.04
CA GLU A 4 54.48 11.59 -25.39
C GLU A 4 53.65 12.84 -25.74
N GLU A 5 54.04 14.01 -25.22
CA GLU A 5 53.37 15.31 -25.44
C GLU A 5 53.67 15.94 -26.82
N ILE A 6 54.70 15.47 -27.51
CA ILE A 6 55.15 16.01 -28.80
C ILE A 6 54.42 15.27 -29.94
N LYS A 7 53.32 15.83 -30.44
CA LYS A 7 52.46 15.23 -31.48
C LYS A 7 52.65 15.86 -32.88
N PRO A 8 52.37 15.14 -33.99
CA PRO A 8 52.50 15.68 -35.35
C PRO A 8 51.69 16.97 -35.59
N THR A 9 50.54 17.10 -34.93
CA THR A 9 49.62 18.23 -35.06
C THR A 9 50.23 19.58 -34.65
N ILE A 10 51.28 19.58 -33.82
CA ILE A 10 51.99 20.79 -33.41
C ILE A 10 52.78 21.39 -34.58
N PHE A 11 53.40 20.53 -35.39
CA PHE A 11 54.39 20.95 -36.37
C PHE A 11 53.85 21.05 -37.78
N MET A 12 52.68 20.49 -38.07
CA MET A 12 52.13 20.49 -39.42
C MET A 12 51.77 21.88 -39.96
N PHE A 13 51.75 22.88 -39.09
CA PHE A 13 51.58 24.28 -39.47
C PHE A 13 52.90 24.94 -39.91
N LEU A 14 54.04 24.33 -39.63
CA LEU A 14 55.36 24.83 -40.03
C LEU A 14 55.59 24.65 -41.53
N THR A 15 56.15 25.68 -42.15
CA THR A 15 56.39 25.74 -43.60
C THR A 15 57.77 25.21 -44.00
N ASN A 16 58.77 25.38 -43.14
CA ASN A 16 60.17 25.10 -43.46
C ASN A 16 60.72 23.81 -42.83
N ILE A 17 60.05 23.29 -41.79
CA ILE A 17 60.41 22.03 -41.14
C ILE A 17 59.43 20.96 -41.67
N LYS A 18 59.95 19.78 -42.02
CA LYS A 18 59.15 18.65 -42.55
C LYS A 18 59.27 17.38 -41.71
N GLU A 19 60.30 17.31 -40.87
CA GLU A 19 60.58 16.17 -40.00
C GLU A 19 61.17 16.66 -38.68
N VAL A 20 60.74 16.06 -37.57
CA VAL A 20 61.34 16.24 -36.24
C VAL A 20 61.66 14.86 -35.66
N LYS A 21 62.90 14.69 -35.21
CA LYS A 21 63.39 13.46 -34.57
C LYS A 21 63.78 13.75 -33.13
N VAL A 22 63.15 13.06 -32.18
CA VAL A 22 63.44 13.18 -30.75
C VAL A 22 64.02 11.86 -30.26
N LYS A 23 65.17 11.90 -29.58
CA LYS A 23 65.82 10.72 -28.99
C LYS A 23 66.10 10.96 -27.51
N TYR A 24 65.75 10.01 -26.65
CA TYR A 24 66.08 10.06 -25.23
C TYR A 24 66.31 8.65 -24.67
N ARG A 25 67.54 8.40 -24.21
CA ARG A 25 68.03 7.05 -23.86
C ARG A 25 67.75 6.09 -25.02
N ASP A 26 67.09 4.97 -24.77
CA ASP A 26 66.79 3.93 -25.76
C ASP A 26 65.50 4.20 -26.57
N ARG A 27 64.83 5.35 -26.35
CA ARG A 27 63.60 5.69 -27.07
C ARG A 27 63.84 6.71 -28.18
N ALA A 28 63.09 6.57 -29.27
CA ALA A 28 63.10 7.49 -30.41
C ALA A 28 61.68 7.74 -30.94
N ARG A 29 61.38 8.98 -31.31
CA ARG A 29 60.13 9.37 -31.98
C ARG A 29 60.44 10.20 -33.22
N ILE A 30 59.82 9.88 -34.35
CA ILE A 30 59.96 10.57 -35.64
C ILE A 30 58.60 11.07 -36.08
N LEU A 31 58.49 12.38 -36.27
CA LEU A 31 57.29 13.03 -36.78
C LEU A 31 57.56 13.55 -38.17
N ARG A 32 56.71 13.24 -39.15
CA ARG A 32 56.81 13.72 -40.54
C ARG A 32 55.51 14.34 -41.00
N TRP A 33 55.57 15.35 -41.86
CA TRP A 33 54.38 15.90 -42.51
C TRP A 33 54.70 16.45 -43.89
N ARG A 34 53.68 16.46 -44.76
CA ARG A 34 53.74 17.02 -46.12
C ARG A 34 52.40 17.55 -46.58
N ILE A 35 52.44 18.57 -47.42
CA ILE A 35 51.27 19.11 -48.10
C ILE A 35 51.03 18.26 -49.34
N LEU A 36 49.83 17.70 -49.48
CA LEU A 36 49.41 16.89 -50.62
C LEU A 36 48.79 17.75 -51.74
N ARG A 37 47.97 18.74 -51.37
CA ARG A 37 47.32 19.67 -52.29
C ARG A 37 47.18 21.03 -51.61
N ALA A 38 47.28 22.13 -52.36
CA ALA A 38 46.99 23.48 -51.88
C ALA A 38 46.41 24.32 -53.03
N PHE A 39 45.43 25.17 -52.74
CA PHE A 39 44.86 26.14 -53.67
C PHE A 39 44.25 27.33 -52.91
N GLU A 40 44.02 28.44 -53.60
CA GLU A 40 43.35 29.62 -53.05
C GLU A 40 41.85 29.58 -53.33
N ARG A 41 41.02 29.87 -52.32
CA ARG A 41 39.57 30.07 -52.44
C ARG A 41 39.16 31.20 -51.51
N ASP A 42 38.51 32.23 -52.06
CA ASP A 42 37.99 33.38 -51.31
C ASP A 42 39.03 34.06 -50.38
N GLY A 43 40.30 34.14 -50.84
CA GLY A 43 41.42 34.71 -50.08
C GLY A 43 41.92 33.83 -48.93
N ILE A 44 41.54 32.55 -48.90
CA ILE A 44 42.03 31.53 -47.97
C ILE A 44 42.81 30.47 -48.73
N THR A 45 43.97 30.10 -48.21
CA THR A 45 44.70 28.93 -48.69
C THR A 45 44.06 27.67 -48.12
N VAL A 46 43.47 26.85 -48.99
CA VAL A 46 42.86 25.56 -48.66
C VAL A 46 43.84 24.44 -49.01
N MET A 47 44.15 23.58 -48.04
CA MET A 47 45.23 22.61 -48.15
C MET A 47 44.83 21.23 -47.64
N ARG A 48 45.36 20.19 -48.29
CA ARG A 48 45.34 18.83 -47.80
C ARG A 48 46.70 18.49 -47.21
N VAL A 49 46.77 18.14 -45.94
CA VAL A 49 48.04 17.85 -45.24
C VAL A 49 48.02 16.42 -44.71
N TRP A 50 49.11 15.70 -44.93
CA TRP A 50 49.36 14.38 -44.38
C TRP A 50 50.44 14.46 -43.30
N ALA A 51 50.24 13.78 -42.18
CA ALA A 51 51.18 13.71 -41.07
C ALA A 51 51.34 12.28 -40.56
N SER A 52 52.50 11.97 -39.99
CA SER A 52 52.92 10.63 -39.60
C SER A 52 53.71 10.65 -38.29
N ASP A 53 53.47 9.65 -37.43
CA ASP A 53 54.03 9.53 -36.09
C ASP A 53 54.60 8.13 -35.87
N GLU A 54 55.93 8.03 -35.78
CA GLU A 54 56.68 6.79 -35.63
C GLU A 54 57.36 6.77 -34.26
N ILE A 55 57.12 5.74 -33.44
CA ILE A 55 57.68 5.62 -32.08
C ILE A 55 58.42 4.29 -31.97
N ASP A 56 59.68 4.33 -31.53
CA ASP A 56 60.53 3.18 -31.23
C ASP A 56 60.56 2.12 -32.36
N GLY A 57 60.53 2.57 -33.63
CA GLY A 57 60.55 1.72 -34.82
C GLY A 57 59.25 0.98 -35.15
N ARG A 58 58.16 1.28 -34.45
CA ARG A 58 56.82 0.72 -34.74
C ARG A 58 56.24 1.30 -36.03
N PRO A 59 55.30 0.60 -36.70
CA PRO A 59 54.58 1.14 -37.85
C PRO A 59 53.99 2.52 -37.56
N PRO A 60 54.18 3.51 -38.46
CA PRO A 60 53.76 4.87 -38.18
C PRO A 60 52.24 5.00 -38.19
N MET A 61 51.72 5.81 -37.27
CA MET A 61 50.32 6.24 -37.30
C MET A 61 50.19 7.43 -38.25
N ASN A 62 49.26 7.35 -39.20
CA ASN A 62 49.07 8.36 -40.24
C ASN A 62 47.77 9.15 -40.04
N TYR A 63 47.83 10.43 -40.39
CA TYR A 63 46.73 11.36 -40.24
C TYR A 63 46.61 12.23 -41.49
N ALA A 64 45.37 12.50 -41.90
CA ALA A 64 45.06 13.42 -42.99
C ALA A 64 44.19 14.56 -42.49
N PHE A 65 44.49 15.77 -42.93
CA PHE A 65 43.80 16.99 -42.50
C PHE A 65 43.44 17.89 -43.68
N GLN A 66 42.23 18.44 -43.61
CA GLN A 66 41.79 19.58 -44.39
C GLN A 66 42.13 20.85 -43.62
N VAL A 67 43.11 21.61 -44.12
CA VAL A 67 43.69 22.79 -43.45
C VAL A 67 43.30 24.05 -44.21
N PHE A 68 42.94 25.10 -43.46
CA PHE A 68 42.63 26.42 -43.98
C PHE A 68 43.57 27.43 -43.34
N ARG A 69 44.19 28.30 -44.14
CA ARG A 69 45.12 29.33 -43.66
C ARG A 69 44.75 30.70 -44.21
N HIS A 70 45.00 31.73 -43.42
CA HIS A 70 44.80 33.10 -43.83
C HIS A 70 45.84 34.02 -43.18
N GLU A 71 46.49 34.86 -43.99
CA GLU A 71 47.38 35.91 -43.52
C GLU A 71 46.57 37.18 -43.26
N VAL A 72 46.69 37.73 -42.04
CA VAL A 72 45.94 38.90 -41.56
C VAL A 72 46.87 40.02 -41.13
N ASP A 73 46.48 41.25 -41.42
CA ASP A 73 47.20 42.46 -41.00
C ASP A 73 46.94 42.77 -39.52
N VAL A 74 48.01 43.02 -38.76
CA VAL A 74 47.91 43.30 -37.32
C VAL A 74 47.49 44.76 -37.10
N PRO A 75 46.33 45.03 -36.46
CA PRO A 75 45.85 46.38 -36.23
C PRO A 75 46.83 47.22 -35.42
N LYS A 76 46.92 48.52 -35.72
CA LYS A 76 47.84 49.45 -35.01
C LYS A 76 47.57 49.47 -33.49
N GLU A 77 46.29 49.54 -33.10
CA GLU A 77 45.85 49.55 -31.70
C GLU A 77 46.22 48.28 -30.94
N VAL A 78 46.24 47.13 -31.61
CA VAL A 78 46.68 45.85 -31.04
C VAL A 78 48.20 45.85 -30.84
N ARG A 79 48.97 46.43 -31.78
CA ARG A 79 50.44 46.53 -31.67
C ARG A 79 50.91 47.45 -30.55
N GLU A 80 50.16 48.53 -30.30
CA GLU A 80 50.51 49.55 -29.31
C GLU A 80 50.10 49.17 -27.87
N ASP A 81 49.27 48.15 -27.72
CA ASP A 81 48.82 47.60 -26.43
C ASP A 81 49.99 47.20 -25.51
N GLU A 82 49.84 47.51 -24.22
CA GLU A 82 50.91 47.36 -23.24
C GLU A 82 51.34 45.89 -23.06
N ILE A 83 50.40 44.96 -23.01
CA ILE A 83 50.67 43.52 -22.89
C ILE A 83 51.37 43.02 -24.16
N THR A 84 50.93 43.48 -25.32
CA THR A 84 51.53 43.15 -26.62
C THR A 84 52.98 43.66 -26.73
N ARG A 85 53.26 44.87 -26.26
CA ARG A 85 54.63 45.44 -26.17
C ARG A 85 55.50 44.68 -25.18
N LYS A 86 54.99 44.37 -23.99
CA LYS A 86 55.70 43.56 -22.98
C LYS A 86 56.04 42.17 -23.52
N ALA A 87 55.15 41.59 -24.33
CA ALA A 87 55.37 40.33 -25.04
C ALA A 87 56.25 40.47 -26.30
N ARG A 88 56.82 41.66 -26.58
CA ARG A 88 57.71 42.00 -27.70
C ARG A 88 57.11 41.74 -29.09
N ARG A 89 55.79 41.89 -29.24
CA ARG A 89 55.05 41.66 -30.51
C ARG A 89 54.68 42.93 -31.26
N ASN A 90 54.96 44.12 -30.72
CA ASN A 90 54.56 45.42 -31.27
C ASN A 90 55.12 45.75 -32.67
N ASN A 91 56.20 45.09 -33.10
CA ASN A 91 56.78 45.29 -34.42
C ASN A 91 56.18 44.37 -35.51
N ALA A 92 55.35 43.39 -35.14
CA ALA A 92 54.72 42.47 -36.06
C ALA A 92 53.63 43.16 -36.89
N ARG A 93 53.75 43.20 -38.22
CA ARG A 93 52.74 43.82 -39.11
C ARG A 93 51.70 42.84 -39.64
N LYS A 94 52.06 41.57 -39.80
CA LYS A 94 51.20 40.50 -40.30
C LYS A 94 51.36 39.22 -39.50
N ARG A 95 50.29 38.43 -39.42
CA ARG A 95 50.30 37.08 -38.83
C ARG A 95 49.39 36.13 -39.57
N GLU A 96 49.67 34.85 -39.47
CA GLU A 96 48.84 33.79 -40.01
C GLU A 96 47.91 33.23 -38.93
N VAL A 97 46.66 32.96 -39.32
CA VAL A 97 45.71 32.11 -38.60
C VAL A 97 45.43 30.86 -39.41
N ALA A 98 45.35 29.72 -38.73
CA ALA A 98 45.08 28.45 -39.38
C ALA A 98 44.14 27.56 -38.57
N ILE A 99 43.28 26.82 -39.27
CA ILE A 99 42.41 25.79 -38.70
C ILE A 99 42.53 24.49 -39.50
N ALA A 100 42.39 23.34 -38.84
CA ALA A 100 42.51 22.05 -39.50
C ALA A 100 41.47 21.02 -39.00
N PHE A 101 40.82 20.35 -39.94
CA PHE A 101 39.83 19.30 -39.71
C PHE A 101 40.39 17.95 -40.14
N GLN A 102 40.25 16.92 -39.30
CA GLN A 102 40.73 15.59 -39.64
C GLN A 102 39.78 14.91 -40.63
N VAL A 103 40.36 14.16 -41.57
CA VAL A 103 39.60 13.45 -42.60
C VAL A 103 39.95 11.96 -42.57
N ASP A 104 38.92 11.13 -42.61
CA ASP A 104 39.04 9.70 -42.89
C ASP A 104 39.10 9.53 -44.41
N GLU A 105 40.29 9.18 -44.93
CA GLU A 105 40.51 9.05 -46.37
C GLU A 105 39.73 7.88 -46.98
N ALA A 106 39.49 6.80 -46.22
CA ALA A 106 38.79 5.62 -46.73
C ALA A 106 37.30 5.90 -46.95
N LYS A 107 36.70 6.72 -46.09
CA LYS A 107 35.28 7.08 -46.16
C LYS A 107 35.01 8.42 -46.84
N SER A 108 36.07 9.15 -47.21
CA SER A 108 35.99 10.53 -47.70
C SER A 108 35.10 11.41 -46.80
N SER A 109 35.26 11.28 -45.49
CA SER A 109 34.40 11.92 -44.50
C SER A 109 35.20 12.66 -43.43
N LEU A 110 34.58 13.69 -42.84
CA LEU A 110 35.15 14.44 -41.74
C LEU A 110 34.95 13.68 -40.44
N VAL A 111 36.03 13.59 -39.66
CA VAL A 111 36.02 12.95 -38.34
C VAL A 111 36.47 13.93 -37.27
N PRO A 112 35.86 13.90 -36.08
CA PRO A 112 36.33 14.69 -34.95
C PRO A 112 37.78 14.36 -34.62
N VAL A 113 38.57 15.40 -34.32
CA VAL A 113 39.91 15.22 -33.78
C VAL A 113 39.81 14.64 -32.36
N GLU A 114 40.63 13.62 -32.04
CA GLU A 114 40.60 12.94 -30.73
C GLU A 114 40.76 13.89 -29.53
N ALA A 115 40.09 13.59 -28.41
CA ALA A 115 39.96 14.47 -27.23
C ALA A 115 41.30 14.94 -26.58
N GLY A 116 42.42 14.34 -26.97
CA GLY A 116 43.78 14.72 -26.54
C GLY A 116 44.56 15.57 -27.55
N LEU A 117 43.91 16.13 -28.57
CA LEU A 117 44.50 16.94 -29.65
C LEU A 117 43.85 18.33 -29.79
N GLN A 118 42.87 18.66 -28.94
CA GLN A 118 42.08 19.91 -28.96
C GLN A 118 42.86 21.12 -28.45
N PHE A 119 43.95 21.49 -29.10
CA PHE A 119 44.80 22.58 -28.65
C PHE A 119 44.67 23.79 -29.56
N LEU A 120 44.67 24.95 -28.91
CA LEU A 120 45.00 26.22 -29.53
C LEU A 120 46.52 26.39 -29.37
N TYR A 121 47.26 26.21 -30.45
CA TYR A 121 48.73 26.18 -30.43
C TYR A 121 49.31 27.58 -30.60
N SER A 122 50.28 27.96 -29.75
CA SER A 122 51.17 29.11 -29.93
C SER A 122 52.63 28.66 -29.97
N PHE A 123 53.09 28.28 -31.16
CA PHE A 123 54.45 27.77 -31.49
C PHE A 123 54.94 26.52 -30.73
N LEU A 124 54.43 26.18 -29.55
CA LEU A 124 54.62 24.95 -28.77
C LEU A 124 53.30 24.56 -28.07
N PRO A 125 53.08 23.29 -27.70
CA PRO A 125 51.82 22.86 -27.10
C PRO A 125 51.59 23.54 -25.75
N LEU A 126 50.45 24.20 -25.61
CA LEU A 126 49.93 24.62 -24.31
C LEU A 126 49.28 23.40 -23.66
N THR A 127 49.77 23.01 -22.50
CA THR A 127 49.40 21.74 -21.86
C THR A 127 47.94 21.67 -21.38
N GLU A 128 47.22 22.81 -21.24
CA GLU A 128 46.00 22.84 -20.42
C GLU A 128 44.74 23.51 -21.05
N VAL A 129 44.76 24.07 -22.27
CA VAL A 129 43.53 24.67 -22.86
C VAL A 129 42.75 23.66 -23.70
N ARG A 130 41.80 22.94 -23.09
CA ARG A 130 40.87 22.04 -23.79
C ARG A 130 39.60 22.79 -24.18
N THR A 131 39.52 23.26 -25.42
CA THR A 131 38.42 24.12 -25.90
C THR A 131 37.11 23.38 -26.19
N GLY A 132 37.12 22.04 -26.23
CA GLY A 132 35.95 21.24 -26.62
C GLY A 132 35.64 21.31 -28.12
N LEU A 133 36.48 21.98 -28.91
CA LEU A 133 36.38 22.03 -30.37
C LEU A 133 36.89 20.72 -30.97
N LYS A 134 36.20 20.23 -32.01
CA LYS A 134 36.53 18.97 -32.70
C LYS A 134 37.52 19.14 -33.86
N PHE A 135 38.17 20.31 -33.94
CA PHE A 135 39.15 20.69 -34.96
C PHE A 135 40.31 21.45 -34.32
N LEU A 136 41.43 21.56 -35.05
CA LEU A 136 42.65 22.20 -34.57
C LEU A 136 42.65 23.69 -34.89
N ILE A 137 43.22 24.50 -33.99
CA ILE A 137 43.46 25.92 -34.18
C ILE A 137 44.94 26.21 -33.96
N HIS A 138 45.54 26.98 -34.86
CA HIS A 138 46.93 27.43 -34.76
C HIS A 138 47.03 28.94 -34.97
N GLY A 139 47.77 29.61 -34.10
CA GLY A 139 48.02 31.06 -34.17
C GLY A 139 49.10 31.54 -33.20
N ASP A 140 49.69 32.71 -33.46
CA ASP A 140 50.70 33.32 -32.58
C ASP A 140 50.08 33.93 -31.32
N PHE A 141 49.60 33.14 -30.35
CA PHE A 141 48.95 33.70 -29.15
C PHE A 141 49.94 34.10 -28.03
N ILE A 142 49.58 35.13 -27.26
CA ILE A 142 50.28 35.55 -26.03
C ILE A 142 49.82 34.69 -24.86
N VAL A 143 50.76 34.20 -24.05
CA VAL A 143 50.52 33.28 -22.93
C VAL A 143 50.79 33.98 -21.59
N GLN A 144 50.21 33.47 -20.50
CA GLN A 144 50.53 33.95 -19.13
C GLN A 144 51.96 33.58 -18.71
N ALA A 145 52.46 34.14 -17.61
CA ALA A 145 53.84 33.96 -17.13
C ALA A 145 54.25 32.49 -16.95
N GLY A 146 53.32 31.62 -16.54
CA GLY A 146 53.53 30.17 -16.43
C GLY A 146 53.54 29.39 -17.74
N ARG A 147 53.21 30.04 -18.88
CA ARG A 147 53.15 29.47 -20.25
C ARG A 147 52.25 28.23 -20.41
N ARG A 148 51.28 28.03 -19.51
CA ARG A 148 50.32 26.92 -19.56
C ARG A 148 48.98 27.29 -20.19
N THR A 149 48.60 28.56 -20.06
CA THR A 149 47.31 29.12 -20.51
C THR A 149 47.53 30.37 -21.34
N LEU A 150 46.55 30.67 -22.21
CA LEU A 150 46.50 31.93 -22.92
C LEU A 150 46.30 33.08 -21.95
N ASN A 151 46.76 34.27 -22.34
CA ASN A 151 46.39 35.50 -21.65
C ASN A 151 45.07 36.03 -22.25
N PRO A 152 43.90 35.85 -21.58
CA PRO A 152 42.62 36.31 -22.12
C PRO A 152 42.49 37.83 -22.13
N GLU A 153 43.32 38.56 -21.37
CA GLU A 153 43.31 40.03 -21.30
C GLU A 153 44.15 40.68 -22.41
N ALA A 154 44.89 39.90 -23.19
CA ALA A 154 45.71 40.42 -24.28
C ALA A 154 44.83 40.75 -25.50
N LYS A 155 44.76 42.03 -25.88
CA LYS A 155 44.07 42.48 -27.11
C LYS A 155 44.53 41.73 -28.36
N TRP A 156 45.80 41.32 -28.39
CA TRP A 156 46.35 40.47 -29.43
C TRP A 156 45.60 39.15 -29.59
N ASN A 157 45.27 38.48 -28.49
CA ASN A 157 44.56 37.20 -28.53
C ASN A 157 43.11 37.38 -28.94
N GLU A 158 42.44 38.44 -28.47
CA GLU A 158 41.07 38.78 -28.89
C GLU A 158 40.98 38.99 -30.40
N TRP A 159 41.94 39.72 -30.97
CA TRP A 159 42.04 39.91 -32.42
C TRP A 159 42.28 38.58 -33.15
N MET A 160 43.25 37.77 -32.72
CA MET A 160 43.56 36.48 -33.34
C MET A 160 42.35 35.53 -33.37
N VAL A 161 41.59 35.43 -32.26
CA VAL A 161 40.40 34.57 -32.21
C VAL A 161 39.30 35.07 -33.15
N ARG A 162 39.13 36.39 -33.28
CA ARG A 162 38.17 36.97 -34.23
C ARG A 162 38.49 36.58 -35.68
N GLU A 163 39.76 36.65 -36.06
CA GLU A 163 40.16 36.25 -37.42
C GLU A 163 40.03 34.74 -37.65
N ILE A 164 40.23 33.93 -36.62
CA ILE A 164 39.94 32.49 -36.68
C ILE A 164 38.45 32.23 -36.87
N ALA A 165 37.58 32.96 -36.20
CA ALA A 165 36.13 32.83 -36.38
C ALA A 165 35.70 33.19 -37.82
N ASN A 166 36.27 34.26 -38.39
CA ASN A 166 36.04 34.66 -39.78
C ASN A 166 36.50 33.59 -40.77
N LEU A 167 37.67 32.98 -40.53
CA LEU A 167 38.20 31.87 -41.32
C LEU A 167 37.30 30.63 -41.20
N LEU A 168 36.87 30.30 -39.99
CA LEU A 168 36.00 29.17 -39.70
C LEU A 168 34.65 29.27 -40.42
N ASN A 169 34.04 30.44 -40.45
CA ASN A 169 32.77 30.65 -41.13
C ASN A 169 32.84 30.25 -42.61
N ARG A 170 33.90 30.68 -43.31
CA ARG A 170 34.16 30.34 -44.72
C ARG A 170 34.54 28.87 -44.90
N ALA A 171 35.30 28.31 -43.97
CA ALA A 171 35.67 26.90 -44.00
C ALA A 171 34.45 25.98 -43.89
N ILE A 172 33.49 26.29 -43.00
CA ILE A 172 32.28 25.47 -42.83
C ILE A 172 31.45 25.40 -44.12
N ASP A 173 31.37 26.50 -44.88
CA ASP A 173 30.66 26.50 -46.17
C ASP A 173 31.31 25.53 -47.16
N TYR A 174 32.64 25.55 -47.27
CA TYR A 174 33.38 24.56 -48.05
C TYR A 174 33.11 23.12 -47.58
N LEU A 175 33.11 22.90 -46.25
CA LEU A 175 32.89 21.56 -45.69
C LEU A 175 31.47 21.06 -45.91
N ALA A 176 30.46 21.94 -45.87
CA ALA A 176 29.07 21.59 -46.13
C ALA A 176 28.85 21.17 -47.60
N GLU A 177 29.58 21.77 -48.54
CA GLU A 177 29.55 21.41 -49.96
C GLU A 177 30.24 20.06 -50.21
N GLU A 178 31.49 19.92 -49.79
CA GLU A 178 32.33 18.76 -50.14
C GLU A 178 32.09 17.54 -49.25
N TYR A 179 31.63 17.77 -48.01
CA TYR A 179 31.46 16.73 -46.99
C TYR A 179 30.07 16.79 -46.35
N ALA A 180 29.02 17.06 -47.15
CA ALA A 180 27.63 17.21 -46.72
C ALA A 180 27.14 16.10 -45.76
N GLY A 181 27.61 14.86 -45.95
CA GLY A 181 27.27 13.72 -45.10
C GLY A 181 27.96 13.67 -43.74
N SER A 182 28.93 14.55 -43.44
CA SER A 182 29.75 14.44 -42.22
C SER A 182 30.24 15.76 -41.60
N TYR A 183 30.08 16.91 -42.26
CA TYR A 183 30.57 18.19 -41.74
C TYR A 183 29.97 18.57 -40.38
N LEU A 184 28.71 18.19 -40.12
CA LEU A 184 28.06 18.39 -38.82
C LEU A 184 28.83 17.73 -37.68
N ASN A 185 29.48 16.58 -37.92
CA ASN A 185 30.25 15.86 -36.91
C ASN A 185 31.39 16.70 -36.31
N VAL A 186 31.96 17.62 -37.09
CA VAL A 186 33.17 18.37 -36.71
C VAL A 186 32.90 19.83 -36.32
N ILE A 187 31.71 20.36 -36.60
CA ILE A 187 31.29 21.70 -36.15
C ILE A 187 30.51 21.67 -34.84
N GLU A 188 30.13 20.48 -34.38
CA GLU A 188 29.65 20.31 -33.01
C GLU A 188 30.75 20.58 -31.99
N TYR A 189 30.39 21.23 -30.90
CA TYR A 189 31.30 21.53 -29.82
C TYR A 189 30.64 21.25 -28.47
N GLU A 190 31.45 20.81 -27.51
CA GLU A 190 31.06 20.75 -26.11
C GLU A 190 31.57 22.02 -25.43
N ARG A 191 30.68 22.92 -25.04
CA ARG A 191 31.07 24.11 -24.26
C ARG A 191 31.44 23.66 -22.85
N ARG A 192 32.73 23.39 -22.63
CA ARG A 192 33.26 23.03 -21.31
C ARG A 192 33.23 24.25 -20.39
N ILE A 193 33.21 24.01 -19.07
CA ILE A 193 33.35 25.08 -18.08
C ILE A 193 34.79 25.60 -18.18
N LEU A 194 34.98 26.63 -19.00
CA LEU A 194 36.21 27.40 -19.06
C LEU A 194 36.14 28.53 -18.02
N GLU A 195 37.30 29.02 -17.59
CA GLU A 195 37.35 30.26 -16.81
C GLU A 195 36.64 31.39 -17.59
N PRO A 196 35.87 32.28 -16.93
CA PRO A 196 35.02 33.25 -17.61
C PRO A 196 35.74 34.14 -18.63
N ALA A 197 37.01 34.46 -18.38
CA ALA A 197 37.81 35.26 -19.31
C ALA A 197 38.18 34.47 -20.58
N MET A 198 38.45 33.18 -20.47
CA MET A 198 38.72 32.31 -21.63
C MET A 198 37.46 31.98 -22.43
N ASP A 199 36.33 31.76 -21.77
CA ASP A 199 35.04 31.56 -22.47
C ASP A 199 34.66 32.80 -23.31
N ARG A 200 34.84 34.01 -22.74
CA ARG A 200 34.66 35.26 -23.48
C ARG A 200 35.58 35.36 -24.69
N LEU A 201 36.86 35.00 -24.54
CA LEU A 201 37.82 35.05 -25.63
C LEU A 201 37.39 34.16 -26.82
N LEU A 202 36.89 32.95 -26.56
CA LEU A 202 36.49 31.98 -27.59
C LEU A 202 35.07 32.18 -28.14
N THR A 203 34.30 33.11 -27.57
CA THR A 203 32.89 33.36 -27.95
C THR A 203 32.69 33.56 -29.47
N PRO A 204 33.51 34.33 -30.21
CA PRO A 204 33.31 34.51 -31.65
C PRO A 204 33.31 33.20 -32.46
N ILE A 205 34.12 32.21 -32.03
CA ILE A 205 34.17 30.88 -32.67
C ILE A 205 32.87 30.12 -32.39
N TYR A 206 32.42 30.11 -31.14
CA TYR A 206 31.17 29.42 -30.76
C TYR A 206 29.94 30.04 -31.42
N GLU A 207 29.91 31.36 -31.62
CA GLU A 207 28.82 32.05 -32.34
C GLU A 207 28.71 31.58 -33.79
N VAL A 208 29.84 31.46 -34.50
CA VAL A 208 29.88 30.94 -35.88
C VAL A 208 29.38 29.49 -35.93
N LEU A 209 29.86 28.64 -35.04
CA LEU A 209 29.45 27.24 -34.97
C LEU A 209 27.95 27.10 -34.65
N GLY A 210 27.46 27.88 -33.68
CA GLY A 210 26.04 27.93 -33.30
C GLY A 210 25.15 28.34 -34.46
N LYS A 211 25.51 29.42 -35.18
CA LYS A 211 24.76 29.92 -36.34
C LYS A 211 24.71 28.91 -37.49
N LYS A 212 25.84 28.26 -37.81
CA LYS A 212 25.90 27.24 -38.88
C LYS A 212 25.16 25.96 -38.48
N LYS A 213 25.19 25.57 -37.21
CA LYS A 213 24.45 24.41 -36.69
C LYS A 213 22.94 24.66 -36.62
N SER A 214 22.49 25.89 -36.36
CA SER A 214 21.06 26.20 -36.24
C SER A 214 20.29 26.12 -37.56
N ASN A 215 20.95 26.37 -38.69
CA ASN A 215 20.33 26.25 -40.01
C ASN A 215 21.29 25.59 -41.01
N PRO A 216 21.53 24.27 -40.88
CA PRO A 216 22.42 23.55 -41.77
C PRO A 216 21.88 23.49 -43.19
N ILE A 217 22.77 23.10 -44.09
CA ILE A 217 22.45 22.88 -45.50
C ILE A 217 22.26 21.37 -45.74
N ALA A 218 21.27 21.01 -46.55
CA ALA A 218 20.96 19.66 -47.00
C ALA A 218 20.69 19.63 -48.51
N LYS A 219 20.67 18.43 -49.10
CA LYS A 219 20.48 18.25 -50.54
C LYS A 219 19.01 17.94 -50.85
N CYS A 220 18.41 18.73 -51.74
CA CYS A 220 17.06 18.49 -52.24
C CYS A 220 17.01 17.24 -53.14
N ILE A 221 16.04 16.32 -52.92
CA ILE A 221 15.90 15.06 -53.69
C ILE A 221 15.54 15.34 -55.14
N SER A 222 14.64 16.30 -55.40
CA SER A 222 14.10 16.54 -56.75
C SER A 222 15.16 17.12 -57.70
N CYS A 223 15.90 18.13 -57.24
CA CYS A 223 16.76 18.96 -58.08
C CYS A 223 18.25 18.90 -57.72
N GLY A 224 18.62 18.25 -56.61
CA GLY A 224 20.01 18.12 -56.17
C GLY A 224 20.65 19.39 -55.63
N ARG A 225 19.92 20.51 -55.54
CA ARG A 225 20.43 21.78 -54.99
C ARG A 225 20.67 21.67 -53.49
N LEU A 226 21.69 22.40 -53.03
CA LEU A 226 21.95 22.63 -51.63
C LEU A 226 20.97 23.70 -51.12
N VAL A 227 20.18 23.35 -50.12
CA VAL A 227 19.13 24.20 -49.54
C VAL A 227 19.29 24.25 -48.02
N HIS A 228 18.91 25.36 -47.42
CA HIS A 228 18.81 25.44 -45.97
C HIS A 228 17.62 24.59 -45.49
N VAL A 229 17.78 23.95 -44.33
CA VAL A 229 16.76 23.00 -43.84
C VAL A 229 15.43 23.67 -43.47
N ASP A 230 15.41 24.98 -43.19
CA ASP A 230 14.19 25.76 -42.98
C ASP A 230 13.35 25.95 -44.25
N GLU A 231 13.99 25.90 -45.42
CA GLU A 231 13.37 25.92 -46.75
C GLU A 231 12.87 24.53 -47.20
N ALA A 232 13.13 23.49 -46.40
CA ALA A 232 12.85 22.10 -46.77
C ALA A 232 11.83 21.39 -45.85
N VAL A 233 11.32 20.26 -46.35
CA VAL A 233 10.58 19.24 -45.62
C VAL A 233 11.21 17.88 -45.88
N ALA A 234 11.11 16.96 -44.92
CA ALA A 234 11.54 15.58 -45.08
C ALA A 234 10.37 14.70 -45.52
N LEU A 235 10.63 13.57 -46.18
CA LEU A 235 9.65 12.50 -46.32
C LEU A 235 9.93 11.39 -45.32
N THR A 236 8.87 10.77 -44.78
CA THR A 236 9.05 9.45 -44.15
C THR A 236 9.42 8.41 -45.19
N ARG A 237 10.00 7.28 -44.77
CA ARG A 237 10.40 6.22 -45.70
C ARG A 237 9.19 5.67 -46.47
N CYS A 238 8.03 5.50 -45.84
CA CYS A 238 6.79 5.12 -46.52
C CYS A 238 6.40 6.15 -47.60
N ALA A 239 6.38 7.44 -47.25
CA ALA A 239 5.97 8.48 -48.18
C ALA A 239 6.95 8.57 -49.36
N GLU A 240 8.25 8.50 -49.07
CA GLU A 240 9.30 8.50 -50.08
C GLU A 240 9.19 7.29 -51.02
N GLU A 241 8.98 6.08 -50.48
CA GLU A 241 8.84 4.86 -51.29
C GLU A 241 7.56 4.85 -52.13
N PHE A 242 6.45 5.36 -51.57
CA PHE A 242 5.20 5.49 -52.31
C PHE A 242 5.37 6.45 -53.48
N VAL A 243 5.97 7.63 -53.25
CA VAL A 243 6.21 8.63 -54.30
C VAL A 243 7.20 8.09 -55.34
N LYS A 244 8.24 7.37 -54.93
CA LYS A 244 9.16 6.67 -55.85
C LYS A 244 8.45 5.64 -56.73
N SER A 245 7.52 4.89 -56.16
CA SER A 245 6.88 3.75 -56.84
C SER A 245 5.67 4.14 -57.69
N TYR A 246 4.92 5.16 -57.28
CA TYR A 246 3.60 5.47 -57.83
C TYR A 246 3.36 6.97 -58.09
N GLY A 247 4.34 7.84 -57.85
CA GLY A 247 4.16 9.30 -57.93
C GLY A 247 5.35 10.06 -58.54
N ASN A 248 5.43 11.36 -58.27
CA ASN A 248 6.46 12.28 -58.77
C ASN A 248 6.87 13.32 -57.70
N PHE A 249 8.18 13.43 -57.43
CA PHE A 249 8.72 14.35 -56.42
C PHE A 249 8.54 15.84 -56.76
N GLU A 250 8.65 16.23 -58.02
CA GLU A 250 8.47 17.64 -58.42
C GLU A 250 7.01 18.09 -58.27
N GLU A 251 6.06 17.19 -58.59
CA GLU A 251 4.65 17.47 -58.36
C GLU A 251 4.35 17.62 -56.86
N LEU A 252 4.93 16.74 -56.04
CA LEU A 252 4.78 16.81 -54.59
C LEU A 252 5.39 18.11 -54.02
N GLU A 253 6.57 18.52 -54.49
CA GLU A 253 7.17 19.81 -54.10
C GLU A 253 6.29 21.00 -54.49
N LYS A 254 5.71 21.00 -55.70
CA LYS A 254 4.79 22.06 -56.13
C LYS A 254 3.55 22.17 -55.24
N ARG A 255 3.03 21.02 -54.76
CA ARG A 255 1.87 20.98 -53.86
C ARG A 255 2.22 21.43 -52.44
N ILE A 256 3.41 21.10 -51.96
CA ILE A 256 3.87 21.45 -50.60
C ILE A 256 4.39 22.89 -50.53
N GLY A 257 5.02 23.39 -51.60
CA GLY A 257 5.66 24.70 -51.64
C GLY A 257 7.02 24.77 -50.92
N LYS A 258 7.67 23.63 -50.69
CA LYS A 258 9.01 23.52 -50.08
C LYS A 258 9.84 22.46 -50.78
N HIS A 259 11.16 22.56 -50.64
CA HIS A 259 12.08 21.53 -51.11
C HIS A 259 11.95 20.25 -50.29
N ILE A 260 12.11 19.09 -50.92
CA ILE A 260 12.06 17.80 -50.24
C ILE A 260 13.48 17.28 -50.02
N ILE A 261 13.78 16.85 -48.80
CA ILE A 261 15.00 16.10 -48.45
C ILE A 261 14.67 14.64 -48.17
N SER A 262 15.66 13.76 -48.37
CA SER A 262 15.50 12.32 -48.22
C SER A 262 15.26 11.92 -46.76
N SER A 263 14.58 10.79 -46.56
CA SER A 263 14.44 10.18 -45.23
C SER A 263 15.81 9.83 -44.60
N GLU A 264 16.85 9.64 -45.41
CA GLU A 264 18.23 9.44 -44.95
C GLU A 264 18.88 10.74 -44.46
N ASP A 265 18.74 11.84 -45.22
CA ASP A 265 19.24 13.16 -44.80
C ASP A 265 18.53 13.65 -43.55
N ASP A 266 17.22 13.45 -43.45
CA ASP A 266 16.42 13.76 -42.26
C ASP A 266 16.91 12.98 -41.04
N ARG A 267 17.14 11.67 -41.18
CA ARG A 267 17.71 10.83 -40.12
C ARG A 267 19.08 11.33 -39.66
N ARG A 268 19.93 11.76 -40.60
CA ARG A 268 21.25 12.33 -40.27
C ARG A 268 21.13 13.64 -39.48
N LEU A 269 20.25 14.55 -39.89
CA LEU A 269 19.99 15.80 -39.18
C LEU A 269 19.47 15.53 -37.76
N HIS A 270 18.56 14.57 -37.62
CA HIS A 270 18.03 14.15 -36.32
C HIS A 270 19.11 13.64 -35.36
N GLN A 271 20.15 12.95 -35.84
CA GLN A 271 21.29 12.52 -34.99
C GLN A 271 22.03 13.69 -34.34
N HIS A 272 21.96 14.87 -34.95
CA HIS A 272 22.57 16.11 -34.45
C HIS A 272 21.58 17.02 -33.67
N GLY A 273 20.36 16.52 -33.40
CA GLY A 273 19.29 17.26 -32.73
C GLY A 273 18.59 18.29 -33.60
N ILE A 274 18.67 18.13 -34.93
CA ILE A 274 18.07 19.05 -35.90
C ILE A 274 16.85 18.37 -36.50
N TYR A 275 15.68 18.97 -36.31
CA TYR A 275 14.39 18.37 -36.69
C TYR A 275 13.78 19.11 -37.87
N VAL A 276 13.56 18.39 -38.96
CA VAL A 276 12.88 18.90 -40.15
C VAL A 276 11.44 18.42 -40.13
N LYS A 277 10.50 19.27 -40.57
CA LYS A 277 9.10 18.87 -40.69
C LYS A 277 9.00 17.72 -41.69
N SER A 278 8.50 16.57 -41.24
CA SER A 278 8.31 15.39 -42.09
C SER A 278 6.91 15.31 -42.66
N ILE A 279 6.82 14.86 -43.90
CA ILE A 279 5.60 14.53 -44.64
C ILE A 279 5.44 13.02 -44.60
N LYS A 280 4.35 12.57 -44.00
CA LYS A 280 4.03 11.16 -43.79
C LYS A 280 3.10 10.64 -44.89
N CYS A 281 2.93 9.32 -44.95
CA CYS A 281 1.99 8.67 -45.87
C CYS A 281 0.54 9.17 -45.70
N GLU A 282 0.14 9.54 -44.48
CA GLU A 282 -1.16 10.13 -44.17
C GLU A 282 -1.32 11.55 -44.73
N ASP A 283 -0.26 12.35 -44.71
CA ASP A 283 -0.27 13.71 -45.25
C ASP A 283 -0.48 13.69 -46.77
N LEU A 284 -0.01 12.66 -47.47
CA LEU A 284 -0.25 12.47 -48.91
C LEU A 284 -1.75 12.30 -49.22
N VAL A 285 -2.52 11.66 -48.33
CA VAL A 285 -3.97 11.56 -48.47
C VAL A 285 -4.61 12.93 -48.20
N ASN A 286 -4.18 13.59 -47.12
CA ASN A 286 -4.77 14.87 -46.68
C ASN A 286 -4.56 16.02 -47.69
N ILE A 287 -3.42 16.03 -48.40
CA ILE A 287 -3.15 17.04 -49.44
C ILE A 287 -3.74 16.68 -50.82
N ASN A 288 -4.61 15.66 -50.88
CA ASN A 288 -5.21 15.13 -52.10
C ASN A 288 -4.16 14.73 -53.16
N TYR A 289 -3.04 14.15 -52.71
CA TYR A 289 -2.05 13.54 -53.59
C TYR A 289 -2.36 12.05 -53.84
N VAL A 290 -3.07 11.39 -52.93
CA VAL A 290 -3.54 9.99 -53.05
C VAL A 290 -5.07 9.95 -53.15
N SER A 291 -5.62 9.28 -54.17
CA SER A 291 -7.07 9.11 -54.35
C SER A 291 -7.65 7.93 -53.53
N THR A 292 -8.97 7.80 -53.43
CA THR A 292 -9.63 6.67 -52.75
C THR A 292 -9.29 5.32 -53.37
N ASP A 293 -9.06 5.29 -54.68
CA ASP A 293 -8.72 4.08 -55.44
C ASP A 293 -7.23 3.71 -55.28
N ASP A 294 -6.41 4.66 -54.83
CA ASP A 294 -4.99 4.44 -54.54
C ASP A 294 -4.73 4.04 -53.07
N LEU A 295 -5.75 4.09 -52.21
CA LEU A 295 -5.64 3.68 -50.80
C LEU A 295 -5.12 2.25 -50.63
N PRO A 296 -5.60 1.22 -51.38
CA PRO A 296 -5.03 -0.12 -51.29
C PRO A 296 -3.54 -0.16 -51.64
N LYS A 297 -3.08 0.66 -52.60
CA LYS A 297 -1.66 0.73 -53.00
C LYS A 297 -0.81 1.34 -51.89
N LEU A 298 -1.29 2.43 -51.28
CA LEU A 298 -0.64 3.08 -50.13
C LEU A 298 -0.53 2.11 -48.94
N TYR A 299 -1.63 1.40 -48.63
CA TYR A 299 -1.65 0.43 -47.54
C TYR A 299 -0.68 -0.75 -47.75
N ARG A 300 -0.55 -1.20 -49.00
CA ARG A 300 0.42 -2.24 -49.38
C ARG A 300 1.86 -1.78 -49.22
N VAL A 301 2.20 -0.55 -49.59
CA VAL A 301 3.57 0.01 -49.41
C VAL A 301 3.92 0.12 -47.93
N ALA A 302 3.02 0.67 -47.13
CA ALA A 302 3.22 0.78 -45.68
C ALA A 302 3.40 -0.60 -45.02
N TYR A 303 2.59 -1.59 -45.42
CA TYR A 303 2.72 -2.97 -44.94
C TYR A 303 4.10 -3.56 -45.26
N LYS A 304 4.58 -3.45 -46.50
CA LYS A 304 5.89 -3.95 -46.92
C LYS A 304 7.05 -3.34 -46.14
N LEU A 305 6.94 -2.05 -45.81
CA LEU A 305 7.98 -1.32 -45.09
C LEU A 305 7.89 -1.42 -43.58
N TRP A 306 6.87 -2.11 -43.05
CA TRP A 306 6.61 -2.23 -41.62
C TRP A 306 6.44 -0.86 -40.91
N GLU A 307 6.05 0.18 -41.64
CA GLU A 307 5.73 1.49 -41.04
C GLU A 307 4.29 1.47 -40.53
N GLY A 308 4.11 1.66 -39.22
CA GLY A 308 2.80 1.65 -38.57
C GLY A 308 1.94 2.86 -38.96
N PHE A 309 0.65 2.62 -39.19
CA PHE A 309 -0.36 3.68 -39.29
C PHE A 309 -0.63 4.26 -37.89
N GLU A 310 0.22 5.15 -37.42
CA GLU A 310 -0.09 5.88 -36.20
C GLU A 310 -1.13 6.97 -36.51
N ARG A 311 -2.38 6.72 -36.08
CA ARG A 311 -3.46 7.72 -35.89
C ARG A 311 -4.11 8.31 -37.15
N VAL A 312 -4.24 7.56 -38.23
CA VAL A 312 -5.23 7.86 -39.27
C VAL A 312 -6.53 7.12 -38.94
N THR A 313 -7.67 7.80 -39.01
CA THR A 313 -8.96 7.12 -39.20
C THR A 313 -8.92 6.46 -40.58
N VAL A 314 -8.40 5.24 -40.64
CA VAL A 314 -8.33 4.44 -41.86
C VAL A 314 -9.74 4.31 -42.41
N LYS A 315 -9.96 4.72 -43.65
CA LYS A 315 -11.25 4.60 -44.32
C LYS A 315 -11.25 3.38 -45.23
N VAL A 316 -12.36 2.64 -45.24
CA VAL A 316 -12.59 1.46 -46.08
C VAL A 316 -13.98 1.51 -46.70
N LYS A 317 -14.17 0.76 -47.79
CA LYS A 317 -15.47 0.65 -48.47
C LYS A 317 -16.29 -0.51 -47.87
N ALA A 318 -17.48 -0.20 -47.36
CA ALA A 318 -18.43 -1.17 -46.83
C ALA A 318 -19.26 -1.84 -47.95
N LEU A 319 -19.94 -2.95 -47.64
CA LEU A 319 -20.68 -3.78 -48.58
C LEU A 319 -21.88 -3.05 -49.21
N ASP A 320 -22.41 -2.02 -48.54
CA ASP A 320 -23.43 -1.12 -49.09
C ASP A 320 -22.86 -0.02 -50.03
N GLY A 321 -21.54 0.00 -50.22
CA GLY A 321 -20.82 0.97 -51.05
C GLY A 321 -20.37 2.23 -50.32
N SER A 322 -20.78 2.43 -49.06
CA SER A 322 -20.39 3.61 -48.26
C SER A 322 -18.92 3.55 -47.83
N VAL A 323 -18.29 4.72 -47.66
CA VAL A 323 -16.92 4.82 -47.10
C VAL A 323 -17.03 5.08 -45.60
N LYS A 324 -16.55 4.14 -44.80
CA LYS A 324 -16.63 4.17 -43.33
C LYS A 324 -15.26 4.05 -42.69
N ALA A 325 -15.16 4.39 -41.42
CA ALA A 325 -13.96 4.10 -40.65
C ALA A 325 -13.76 2.58 -40.58
N ALA A 326 -12.52 2.10 -40.74
CA ALA A 326 -12.17 0.70 -40.71
C ALA A 326 -12.67 0.00 -39.43
N SER A 327 -12.66 0.71 -38.31
CA SER A 327 -13.16 0.24 -37.01
C SER A 327 -14.67 -0.02 -36.96
N GLU A 328 -15.44 0.57 -37.87
CA GLU A 328 -16.90 0.43 -37.96
C GLU A 328 -17.33 -0.75 -38.83
N VAL A 329 -16.41 -1.29 -39.62
CA VAL A 329 -16.69 -2.35 -40.58
C VAL A 329 -16.05 -3.66 -40.11
N ARG A 330 -16.71 -4.78 -40.40
CA ARG A 330 -16.28 -6.12 -40.07
C ARG A 330 -16.06 -6.93 -41.34
N TYR A 331 -15.04 -7.79 -41.36
CA TYR A 331 -14.93 -8.82 -42.38
C TYR A 331 -15.62 -10.10 -41.91
N VAL A 332 -16.27 -10.83 -42.83
CA VAL A 332 -16.93 -12.09 -42.53
C VAL A 332 -15.98 -13.24 -42.85
N PRO A 333 -15.54 -14.04 -41.87
CA PRO A 333 -14.75 -15.24 -42.13
C PRO A 333 -15.54 -16.28 -42.90
N ASN A 334 -14.86 -17.09 -43.72
CA ASN A 334 -15.49 -18.17 -44.50
C ASN A 334 -16.37 -19.10 -43.65
N LYS A 335 -15.95 -19.42 -42.41
CA LYS A 335 -16.71 -20.30 -41.49
C LYS A 335 -18.06 -19.73 -41.03
N LEU A 336 -18.27 -18.41 -41.11
CA LEU A 336 -19.53 -17.75 -40.72
C LEU A 336 -20.30 -17.19 -41.93
N ARG A 337 -19.81 -17.42 -43.15
CA ARG A 337 -20.43 -16.91 -44.38
C ARG A 337 -21.83 -17.48 -44.58
N SER A 338 -22.01 -18.78 -44.28
CA SER A 338 -23.30 -19.46 -44.30
C SER A 338 -24.33 -18.85 -43.34
N ILE A 339 -23.90 -18.29 -42.21
CA ILE A 339 -24.79 -17.58 -41.26
C ILE A 339 -25.27 -16.28 -41.90
N VAL A 340 -24.38 -15.51 -42.51
CA VAL A 340 -24.73 -14.24 -43.17
C VAL A 340 -25.62 -14.47 -44.38
N GLU A 341 -25.41 -15.56 -45.13
CA GLU A 341 -26.28 -16.01 -46.22
C GLU A 341 -27.66 -16.44 -45.69
N THR A 342 -27.70 -17.25 -44.64
CA THR A 342 -28.98 -17.66 -44.01
C THR A 342 -29.75 -16.45 -43.45
N LEU A 343 -29.05 -15.44 -42.91
CA LEU A 343 -29.67 -14.19 -42.47
C LEU A 343 -30.27 -13.42 -43.65
N ARG A 344 -29.56 -13.34 -44.78
CA ARG A 344 -30.06 -12.71 -46.00
C ARG A 344 -31.35 -13.36 -46.48
N ASP A 345 -31.42 -14.69 -46.42
CA ASP A 345 -32.54 -15.45 -46.99
C ASP A 345 -33.73 -15.58 -46.03
N LYS A 346 -33.48 -15.89 -44.75
CA LYS A 346 -34.54 -16.20 -43.77
C LYS A 346 -34.96 -15.02 -42.91
N VAL A 347 -34.10 -14.01 -42.74
CA VAL A 347 -34.40 -12.81 -41.95
C VAL A 347 -33.91 -11.54 -42.68
N PRO A 348 -34.43 -11.23 -43.90
CA PRO A 348 -33.87 -10.18 -44.76
C PRO A 348 -33.82 -8.79 -44.11
N SER A 349 -34.79 -8.50 -43.23
CA SER A 349 -34.86 -7.26 -42.46
C SER A 349 -33.68 -7.07 -41.50
N VAL A 350 -33.07 -8.15 -41.01
CA VAL A 350 -31.86 -8.12 -40.19
C VAL A 350 -30.62 -7.96 -41.07
N PHE A 351 -30.56 -8.65 -42.21
CA PHE A 351 -29.45 -8.55 -43.16
C PHE A 351 -29.27 -7.11 -43.68
N GLU A 352 -30.36 -6.44 -44.04
CA GLU A 352 -30.35 -5.05 -44.51
C GLU A 352 -29.79 -4.06 -43.48
N LYS A 353 -29.95 -4.34 -42.18
CA LYS A 353 -29.37 -3.52 -41.10
C LYS A 353 -27.87 -3.73 -40.92
N ILE A 354 -27.36 -4.94 -41.18
CA ILE A 354 -25.95 -5.28 -40.90
C ILE A 354 -25.00 -5.07 -42.07
N LYS A 355 -25.49 -4.98 -43.32
CA LYS A 355 -24.62 -4.89 -44.52
C LYS A 355 -23.69 -3.66 -44.53
N GLY A 356 -24.12 -2.52 -43.99
CA GLY A 356 -23.26 -1.33 -43.84
C GLY A 356 -22.13 -1.49 -42.82
N TYR A 357 -22.12 -2.59 -42.06
CA TYR A 357 -21.06 -2.97 -41.13
C TYR A 357 -20.19 -4.11 -41.67
N LEU A 358 -20.36 -4.53 -42.93
CA LEU A 358 -19.56 -5.58 -43.56
C LEU A 358 -18.65 -5.00 -44.65
N ILE A 359 -17.46 -5.54 -44.84
CA ILE A 359 -16.52 -5.09 -45.89
C ILE A 359 -17.02 -5.46 -47.29
N HIS A 360 -16.75 -4.59 -48.26
CA HIS A 360 -16.98 -4.87 -49.67
C HIS A 360 -15.92 -5.84 -50.23
N ASP A 361 -16.35 -6.91 -50.89
CA ASP A 361 -15.46 -7.96 -51.41
C ASP A 361 -14.42 -7.43 -52.42
N GLU A 362 -14.80 -6.48 -53.28
CA GLU A 362 -13.86 -5.86 -54.25
C GLU A 362 -12.71 -5.10 -53.58
N PHE A 363 -12.98 -4.39 -52.48
CA PHE A 363 -11.95 -3.68 -51.71
C PHE A 363 -10.98 -4.67 -51.06
N MET A 364 -11.52 -5.76 -50.50
CA MET A 364 -10.75 -6.84 -49.88
C MET A 364 -9.77 -7.49 -50.87
N ASN A 365 -10.20 -7.70 -52.12
CA ASN A 365 -9.40 -8.37 -53.14
C ASN A 365 -8.16 -7.57 -53.60
N GLN A 366 -8.15 -6.25 -53.43
CA GLN A 366 -7.05 -5.37 -53.84
C GLN A 366 -5.94 -5.21 -52.78
N LEU A 367 -6.19 -5.64 -51.54
CA LEU A 367 -5.25 -5.50 -50.43
C LEU A 367 -4.09 -6.50 -50.47
N GLY A 368 -4.29 -7.65 -51.12
CA GLY A 368 -3.33 -8.74 -51.12
C GLY A 368 -3.63 -9.83 -52.14
N SER A 369 -2.61 -10.62 -52.42
CA SER A 369 -2.63 -11.72 -53.39
C SER A 369 -3.13 -13.05 -52.80
N SER A 370 -3.10 -13.20 -51.47
CA SER A 370 -3.64 -14.35 -50.73
C SER A 370 -4.61 -13.91 -49.62
N ASP A 371 -5.47 -14.83 -49.15
CA ASP A 371 -6.41 -14.55 -48.06
C ASP A 371 -5.71 -14.23 -46.73
N ASP A 372 -4.58 -14.88 -46.44
CA ASP A 372 -3.78 -14.58 -45.24
C ASP A 372 -3.17 -13.16 -45.31
N GLU A 373 -2.68 -12.75 -46.48
CA GLU A 373 -2.15 -11.39 -46.69
C GLU A 373 -3.27 -10.35 -46.51
N ARG A 374 -4.46 -10.62 -47.08
CA ARG A 374 -5.63 -9.74 -46.96
C ARG A 374 -6.08 -9.59 -45.50
N VAL A 375 -6.19 -10.69 -44.76
CA VAL A 375 -6.63 -10.68 -43.35
C VAL A 375 -5.62 -9.94 -42.48
N GLU A 376 -4.32 -10.15 -42.69
CA GLU A 376 -3.28 -9.45 -41.93
C GLU A 376 -3.29 -7.94 -42.20
N VAL A 377 -3.48 -7.53 -43.46
CA VAL A 377 -3.65 -6.11 -43.80
C VAL A 377 -4.91 -5.55 -43.12
N LEU A 378 -6.05 -6.22 -43.22
CA LEU A 378 -7.31 -5.78 -42.59
C LEU A 378 -7.19 -5.61 -41.07
N LYS A 379 -6.53 -6.55 -40.38
CA LYS A 379 -6.25 -6.44 -38.93
C LYS A 379 -5.44 -5.19 -38.61
N ARG A 380 -4.40 -4.89 -39.38
CA ARG A 380 -3.55 -3.70 -39.20
C ARG A 380 -4.28 -2.40 -39.53
N LEU A 381 -5.25 -2.46 -40.45
CA LEU A 381 -6.15 -1.34 -40.76
C LEU A 381 -7.19 -1.09 -39.66
N GLY A 382 -7.33 -1.98 -38.67
CA GLY A 382 -8.28 -1.85 -37.58
C GLY A 382 -9.68 -2.39 -37.90
N VAL A 383 -9.83 -3.15 -38.99
CA VAL A 383 -11.07 -3.83 -39.35
C VAL A 383 -11.26 -5.03 -38.42
N LYS A 384 -12.44 -5.14 -37.81
CA LYS A 384 -12.74 -6.23 -36.88
C LYS A 384 -13.23 -7.48 -37.62
N GLU A 385 -13.00 -8.65 -37.02
CA GLU A 385 -13.59 -9.90 -37.49
C GLU A 385 -15.04 -10.02 -37.01
N PHE A 386 -15.97 -10.47 -37.86
CA PHE A 386 -17.27 -10.96 -37.42
C PHE A 386 -17.07 -12.35 -36.79
N THR A 387 -17.39 -12.51 -35.50
CA THR A 387 -17.12 -13.74 -34.74
C THR A 387 -18.37 -14.19 -33.99
N CYS A 388 -18.42 -15.47 -33.58
CA CYS A 388 -19.45 -15.96 -32.66
C CYS A 388 -19.53 -15.12 -31.37
N GLY A 389 -18.42 -14.52 -30.94
CA GLY A 389 -18.39 -13.69 -29.75
C GLY A 389 -19.05 -12.32 -29.88
N ASN A 390 -19.08 -11.73 -31.08
CA ASN A 390 -19.74 -10.43 -31.33
C ASN A 390 -21.04 -10.54 -32.13
N ALA A 391 -21.44 -11.74 -32.54
CA ALA A 391 -22.71 -11.98 -33.20
C ALA A 391 -23.91 -11.70 -32.29
N LEU A 392 -23.78 -11.85 -30.96
CA LEU A 392 -24.81 -11.49 -29.98
C LEU A 392 -24.48 -10.18 -29.24
N ASP A 393 -23.88 -9.22 -29.94
CA ASP A 393 -23.65 -7.88 -29.40
C ASP A 393 -24.96 -7.22 -28.98
N LYS A 394 -24.97 -6.58 -27.81
CA LYS A 394 -26.19 -6.04 -27.22
C LYS A 394 -26.85 -4.97 -28.08
N ASP A 395 -26.07 -4.08 -28.70
CA ASP A 395 -26.59 -2.98 -29.51
C ASP A 395 -27.20 -3.51 -30.81
N LEU A 396 -26.55 -4.54 -31.39
CA LEU A 396 -27.11 -5.27 -32.53
C LEU A 396 -28.43 -5.96 -32.18
N LEU A 397 -28.50 -6.63 -31.04
CA LEU A 397 -29.72 -7.32 -30.58
C LEU A 397 -30.86 -6.33 -30.30
N LEU A 398 -30.56 -5.16 -29.74
CA LEU A 398 -31.56 -4.09 -29.56
C LEU A 398 -32.04 -3.55 -30.91
N ALA A 399 -31.14 -3.30 -31.85
CA ALA A 399 -31.50 -2.85 -33.20
C ALA A 399 -32.34 -3.88 -33.96
N ILE A 400 -32.12 -5.18 -33.74
CA ILE A 400 -32.95 -6.26 -34.30
C ILE A 400 -34.31 -6.30 -33.60
N LYS A 401 -34.34 -6.13 -32.27
CA LYS A 401 -35.57 -6.08 -31.48
C LYS A 401 -36.53 -4.98 -31.95
N ASP A 402 -36.00 -3.82 -32.33
CA ASP A 402 -36.79 -2.70 -32.87
C ASP A 402 -37.53 -3.06 -34.17
N THR A 403 -37.09 -4.10 -34.89
CA THR A 403 -37.80 -4.63 -36.04
C THR A 403 -38.99 -5.48 -35.58
N SER A 404 -38.74 -6.55 -34.81
CA SER A 404 -39.76 -7.34 -34.13
C SER A 404 -39.14 -8.28 -33.09
N LEU A 405 -39.93 -8.65 -32.06
CA LEU A 405 -39.53 -9.64 -31.05
C LEU A 405 -39.27 -11.03 -31.67
N GLU A 406 -40.07 -11.39 -32.68
CA GLU A 406 -39.94 -12.65 -33.40
C GLU A 406 -38.61 -12.74 -34.17
N ALA A 407 -38.23 -11.67 -34.89
CA ALA A 407 -36.97 -11.61 -35.61
C ALA A 407 -35.76 -11.71 -34.66
N LEU A 408 -35.86 -11.11 -33.47
CA LEU A 408 -34.85 -11.23 -32.42
C LEU A 408 -34.72 -12.68 -31.93
N ILE A 409 -35.83 -13.34 -31.61
CA ILE A 409 -35.82 -14.73 -31.13
C ILE A 409 -35.24 -15.66 -32.21
N GLN A 410 -35.67 -15.51 -33.46
CA GLN A 410 -35.13 -16.29 -34.59
C GLN A 410 -33.64 -16.06 -34.80
N TYR A 411 -33.17 -14.80 -34.69
CA TYR A 411 -31.75 -14.45 -34.77
C TYR A 411 -30.93 -15.12 -33.66
N ILE A 412 -31.37 -15.01 -32.41
CA ILE A 412 -30.70 -15.62 -31.25
C ILE A 412 -30.66 -17.15 -31.40
N ILE A 413 -31.76 -17.78 -31.84
CA ILE A 413 -31.79 -19.23 -32.12
C ILE A 413 -30.78 -19.61 -33.19
N LEU A 414 -30.72 -18.86 -34.29
CA LEU A 414 -29.79 -19.13 -35.39
C LEU A 414 -28.34 -19.06 -34.92
N ILE A 415 -27.97 -17.99 -34.19
CA ILE A 415 -26.60 -17.83 -33.70
C ILE A 415 -26.24 -18.94 -32.71
N TYR A 416 -27.06 -19.23 -31.70
CA TYR A 416 -26.73 -20.29 -30.73
C TYR A 416 -26.75 -21.70 -31.33
N LYS A 417 -27.56 -21.98 -32.35
CA LYS A 417 -27.49 -23.28 -33.05
C LYS A 417 -26.19 -23.49 -33.81
N ASN A 418 -25.55 -22.42 -34.28
CA ASN A 418 -24.30 -22.49 -35.03
C ASN A 418 -23.06 -22.29 -34.14
N CYS A 419 -23.14 -21.43 -33.13
CA CYS A 419 -22.03 -21.05 -32.26
C CYS A 419 -22.06 -21.74 -30.89
N GLY A 420 -23.20 -22.31 -30.47
CA GLY A 420 -23.33 -22.99 -29.18
C GLY A 420 -22.81 -22.18 -27.99
N THR A 421 -21.90 -22.78 -27.23
CA THR A 421 -21.24 -22.17 -26.06
C THR A 421 -19.97 -21.39 -26.40
N GLU A 422 -19.55 -21.33 -27.67
CA GLU A 422 -18.43 -20.49 -28.13
C GLU A 422 -18.72 -19.00 -27.94
N VAL A 423 -19.99 -18.62 -27.80
CA VAL A 423 -20.39 -17.29 -27.38
C VAL A 423 -19.88 -17.04 -25.94
N PRO A 424 -19.05 -15.99 -25.71
CA PRO A 424 -18.55 -15.63 -24.39
C PRO A 424 -19.69 -15.36 -23.40
N GLY A 425 -19.51 -15.76 -22.14
CA GLY A 425 -20.55 -15.71 -21.11
C GLY A 425 -21.18 -14.32 -20.92
N GLU A 426 -20.40 -13.26 -21.10
CA GLU A 426 -20.84 -11.86 -21.03
C GLU A 426 -21.80 -11.45 -22.16
N ASN A 427 -21.75 -12.15 -23.29
CA ASN A 427 -22.56 -11.94 -24.49
C ASN A 427 -23.60 -13.04 -24.70
N ARG A 428 -23.79 -13.93 -23.71
CA ARG A 428 -24.87 -14.92 -23.73
C ARG A 428 -26.20 -14.27 -23.38
N PHE A 429 -26.77 -13.55 -24.34
CA PHE A 429 -28.09 -12.93 -24.20
C PHE A 429 -29.21 -13.89 -24.57
N VAL A 430 -30.32 -13.78 -23.86
CA VAL A 430 -31.59 -14.47 -24.08
C VAL A 430 -32.74 -13.48 -23.90
N VAL A 431 -33.94 -13.91 -24.23
CA VAL A 431 -35.16 -13.10 -24.11
C VAL A 431 -36.03 -13.65 -22.98
N SER A 432 -36.55 -12.78 -22.12
CA SER A 432 -37.51 -13.15 -21.08
C SER A 432 -38.93 -13.30 -21.63
N SER A 433 -39.83 -13.92 -20.87
CA SER A 433 -41.26 -13.98 -21.18
C SER A 433 -41.92 -12.60 -21.30
N ARG A 434 -41.33 -11.54 -20.74
CA ARG A 434 -41.75 -10.14 -20.90
C ARG A 434 -41.13 -9.46 -22.14
N GLY A 435 -40.40 -10.21 -22.98
CA GLY A 435 -39.70 -9.69 -24.15
C GLY A 435 -38.45 -8.88 -23.83
N GLU A 436 -37.92 -8.96 -22.61
CA GLU A 436 -36.71 -8.23 -22.20
C GLU A 436 -35.46 -8.98 -22.65
N LEU A 437 -34.45 -8.23 -23.12
CA LEU A 437 -33.15 -8.81 -23.45
C LEU A 437 -32.28 -8.87 -22.20
N LEU A 438 -31.88 -10.07 -21.79
CA LEU A 438 -31.18 -10.34 -20.53
C LEU A 438 -30.02 -11.30 -20.74
N ARG A 439 -29.10 -11.38 -19.79
CA ARG A 439 -28.09 -12.45 -19.81
C ARG A 439 -28.73 -13.78 -19.41
N ALA A 440 -28.29 -14.89 -20.01
CA ALA A 440 -28.78 -16.23 -19.70
C ALA A 440 -28.76 -16.52 -18.19
N ARG A 441 -27.65 -16.18 -17.52
CA ARG A 441 -27.46 -16.32 -16.06
C ARG A 441 -28.39 -15.52 -15.16
N GLU A 442 -29.10 -14.54 -15.71
CA GLU A 442 -30.06 -13.69 -15.00
C GLU A 442 -31.50 -14.18 -15.20
N THR A 443 -31.69 -15.21 -16.04
CA THR A 443 -32.99 -15.78 -16.36
C THR A 443 -33.20 -17.13 -15.70
N HIS A 444 -34.47 -17.44 -15.43
CA HIS A 444 -34.88 -18.64 -14.74
C HIS A 444 -35.92 -19.44 -15.53
N TYR A 445 -36.00 -20.73 -15.25
CA TYR A 445 -37.11 -21.57 -15.68
C TYR A 445 -38.39 -21.25 -14.89
N SER A 446 -39.55 -21.50 -15.51
CA SER A 446 -40.86 -21.36 -14.89
C SER A 446 -41.28 -22.54 -14.00
N GLU A 447 -40.47 -23.60 -13.94
CA GLU A 447 -40.73 -24.82 -13.18
C GLU A 447 -40.05 -24.76 -11.81
N PHE A 448 -40.78 -25.12 -10.75
CA PHE A 448 -40.28 -25.09 -9.37
C PHE A 448 -40.37 -26.48 -8.71
N PRO A 449 -39.41 -26.83 -7.83
CA PRO A 449 -39.48 -28.04 -7.01
C PRO A 449 -40.74 -28.07 -6.11
N LEU A 450 -41.24 -29.27 -5.80
CA LEU A 450 -42.46 -29.44 -4.98
C LEU A 450 -42.31 -28.82 -3.58
N GLU A 451 -41.11 -28.86 -3.01
CA GLU A 451 -40.78 -28.26 -1.71
C GLU A 451 -40.96 -26.74 -1.71
N VAL A 452 -40.64 -26.07 -2.83
CA VAL A 452 -40.85 -24.63 -3.01
C VAL A 452 -42.35 -24.32 -3.11
N VAL A 453 -43.11 -25.16 -3.83
CA VAL A 453 -44.57 -25.04 -3.94
C VAL A 453 -45.24 -25.20 -2.57
N ASN A 454 -44.79 -26.15 -1.76
CA ASN A 454 -45.32 -26.35 -0.40
C ASN A 454 -45.08 -25.13 0.49
N LEU A 455 -43.88 -24.53 0.46
CA LEU A 455 -43.57 -23.31 1.21
C LEU A 455 -44.37 -22.10 0.71
N LEU A 456 -44.65 -22.02 -0.59
CA LEU A 456 -45.47 -20.94 -1.17
C LEU A 456 -46.89 -20.89 -0.56
N ASN A 457 -47.42 -22.05 -0.18
CA ASN A 457 -48.73 -22.21 0.44
C ASN A 457 -48.72 -21.96 1.96
N ASP A 458 -47.55 -21.74 2.58
CA ASP A 458 -47.45 -21.38 3.99
C ASP A 458 -48.06 -19.99 4.23
N GLN A 459 -48.98 -19.88 5.19
CA GLN A 459 -49.71 -18.65 5.48
C GLN A 459 -48.82 -17.54 6.06
N ARG A 460 -47.71 -17.88 6.70
CA ARG A 460 -46.78 -16.94 7.37
C ARG A 460 -45.68 -16.50 6.41
N LEU A 461 -45.05 -17.46 5.71
CA LEU A 461 -43.86 -17.23 4.90
C LEU A 461 -44.15 -17.06 3.40
N GLY A 462 -45.26 -17.59 2.89
CA GLY A 462 -45.57 -17.64 1.46
C GLY A 462 -45.65 -16.28 0.77
N LYS A 463 -45.97 -15.21 1.51
CA LYS A 463 -45.98 -13.82 0.97
C LYS A 463 -44.60 -13.35 0.50
N TYR A 464 -43.53 -13.74 1.21
CA TYR A 464 -42.16 -13.38 0.86
C TYR A 464 -41.70 -14.14 -0.38
N ILE A 465 -42.10 -15.42 -0.48
CA ILE A 465 -41.80 -16.28 -1.61
C ILE A 465 -42.51 -15.80 -2.88
N ARG A 466 -43.82 -15.49 -2.80
CA ARG A 466 -44.57 -14.90 -3.93
C ARG A 466 -43.88 -13.66 -4.47
N LYS A 467 -43.54 -12.73 -3.58
CA LYS A 467 -42.82 -11.50 -3.96
C LYS A 467 -41.47 -11.77 -4.61
N TYR A 468 -40.72 -12.76 -4.13
CA TYR A 468 -39.44 -13.16 -4.73
C TYR A 468 -39.65 -13.76 -6.14
N LEU A 469 -40.58 -14.72 -6.28
CA LEU A 469 -40.87 -15.37 -7.55
C LEU A 469 -41.39 -14.38 -8.61
N ASP A 470 -42.21 -13.39 -8.22
CA ASP A 470 -42.73 -12.34 -9.13
C ASP A 470 -41.63 -11.43 -9.70
N GLN A 471 -40.49 -11.35 -9.02
CA GLN A 471 -39.31 -10.58 -9.44
C GLN A 471 -38.41 -11.36 -10.39
N LEU A 472 -38.62 -12.68 -10.52
CA LEU A 472 -37.78 -13.50 -11.36
C LEU A 472 -38.07 -13.27 -12.83
N LYS A 473 -36.98 -13.23 -13.58
CA LYS A 473 -37.02 -13.05 -15.03
C LYS A 473 -37.08 -14.42 -15.69
N ILE A 474 -38.27 -14.82 -16.08
CA ILE A 474 -38.51 -16.13 -16.69
C ILE A 474 -38.10 -16.11 -18.16
N ILE A 475 -37.47 -17.17 -18.67
CA ILE A 475 -37.10 -17.29 -20.08
C ILE A 475 -38.33 -17.36 -21.00
N HIS A 476 -38.23 -16.81 -22.22
CA HIS A 476 -39.29 -16.87 -23.22
C HIS A 476 -39.51 -18.30 -23.75
N GLU A 477 -40.77 -18.71 -23.89
CA GLU A 477 -41.13 -20.09 -24.24
C GLU A 477 -40.67 -20.51 -25.64
N ASP A 478 -40.82 -19.64 -26.65
CA ASP A 478 -40.36 -19.95 -28.02
C ASP A 478 -38.83 -20.09 -28.10
N LEU A 479 -38.10 -19.32 -27.28
CA LEU A 479 -36.65 -19.42 -27.19
C LEU A 479 -36.25 -20.73 -26.50
N ARG A 480 -36.99 -21.14 -25.45
CA ARG A 480 -36.83 -22.43 -24.78
C ARG A 480 -37.05 -23.60 -25.73
N LYS A 481 -38.15 -23.61 -26.47
CA LYS A 481 -38.45 -24.63 -27.49
C LYS A 481 -37.41 -24.64 -28.61
N GLY A 482 -36.94 -23.47 -29.03
CA GLY A 482 -35.99 -23.31 -30.13
C GLY A 482 -34.57 -23.81 -29.82
N LEU A 483 -34.12 -23.69 -28.57
CA LEU A 483 -32.77 -24.04 -28.12
C LEU A 483 -32.69 -25.37 -27.35
N GLY A 484 -33.76 -25.75 -26.63
CA GLY A 484 -33.80 -26.91 -25.75
C GLY A 484 -33.13 -26.68 -24.39
N ASP A 485 -33.59 -27.41 -23.37
CA ASP A 485 -33.15 -27.23 -21.98
C ASP A 485 -31.65 -27.54 -21.78
N GLU A 486 -31.10 -28.53 -22.50
CA GLU A 486 -29.68 -28.91 -22.40
C GLU A 486 -28.74 -27.76 -22.80
N LEU A 487 -29.04 -27.07 -23.90
CA LEU A 487 -28.24 -25.94 -24.35
C LEU A 487 -28.44 -24.73 -23.43
N LEU A 488 -29.68 -24.45 -23.01
CA LEU A 488 -29.97 -23.35 -22.10
C LEU A 488 -29.28 -23.48 -20.75
N GLU A 489 -29.20 -24.69 -20.20
CA GLU A 489 -28.45 -24.98 -18.98
C GLU A 489 -26.95 -24.69 -19.17
N LYS A 490 -26.36 -25.17 -20.28
CA LYS A 490 -24.96 -24.87 -20.65
C LYS A 490 -24.70 -23.37 -20.90
N LEU A 491 -25.72 -22.63 -21.37
CA LEU A 491 -25.66 -21.18 -21.56
C LEU A 491 -25.75 -20.43 -20.23
N GLY A 492 -26.34 -21.05 -19.19
CA GLY A 492 -26.36 -20.56 -17.82
C GLY A 492 -27.74 -20.18 -17.29
N VAL A 493 -28.84 -20.52 -17.98
CA VAL A 493 -30.20 -20.31 -17.46
C VAL A 493 -30.41 -21.12 -16.19
N ARG A 494 -30.93 -20.49 -15.13
CA ARG A 494 -30.95 -21.05 -13.78
C ARG A 494 -32.27 -21.75 -13.44
N ARG A 495 -32.19 -22.86 -12.71
CA ARG A 495 -33.34 -23.43 -11.98
C ARG A 495 -33.36 -22.86 -10.56
N ILE A 496 -34.55 -22.71 -9.98
CA ILE A 496 -34.68 -22.29 -8.58
C ILE A 496 -34.55 -23.52 -7.70
N GLU A 497 -33.59 -23.50 -6.80
CA GLU A 497 -33.40 -24.56 -5.82
C GLU A 497 -34.11 -24.22 -4.50
N TYR A 498 -34.41 -25.24 -3.70
CA TYR A 498 -35.01 -25.06 -2.38
C TYR A 498 -34.16 -24.15 -1.46
N CYS A 499 -32.83 -24.28 -1.55
CA CYS A 499 -31.93 -23.44 -0.76
C CYS A 499 -31.94 -21.96 -1.18
N ASP A 500 -32.23 -21.63 -2.45
CA ASP A 500 -32.35 -20.23 -2.88
C ASP A 500 -33.51 -19.53 -2.14
N ILE A 501 -34.63 -20.24 -2.00
CA ILE A 501 -35.81 -19.77 -1.27
C ILE A 501 -35.52 -19.64 0.22
N LEU A 502 -34.86 -20.62 0.82
CA LEU A 502 -34.50 -20.54 2.24
C LEU A 502 -33.56 -19.37 2.53
N ASN A 503 -32.59 -19.11 1.67
CA ASN A 503 -31.68 -17.97 1.80
C ASN A 503 -32.40 -16.63 1.65
N GLU A 504 -33.32 -16.52 0.68
CA GLU A 504 -34.14 -15.32 0.53
C GLU A 504 -35.01 -15.07 1.76
N LEU A 505 -35.69 -16.10 2.27
CA LEU A 505 -36.49 -16.00 3.49
C LEU A 505 -35.64 -15.60 4.70
N PHE A 506 -34.48 -16.24 4.86
CA PHE A 506 -33.51 -15.92 5.91
C PHE A 506 -33.11 -14.44 5.88
N ASN A 507 -32.83 -13.91 4.68
CA ASN A 507 -32.48 -12.51 4.49
C ASN A 507 -33.64 -11.56 4.81
N LYS A 508 -34.87 -11.88 4.37
CA LYS A 508 -36.03 -10.99 4.50
C LYS A 508 -36.68 -10.99 5.89
N VAL A 509 -36.55 -12.09 6.63
CA VAL A 509 -37.19 -12.23 7.94
C VAL A 509 -36.16 -12.19 9.06
N LEU A 510 -35.10 -12.99 9.03
CA LEU A 510 -34.15 -13.07 10.17
C LEU A 510 -33.05 -12.00 10.11
N LEU A 511 -32.53 -11.63 8.93
CA LEU A 511 -31.47 -10.62 8.80
C LEU A 511 -31.95 -9.21 8.51
N THR A 512 -33.25 -9.00 8.28
CA THR A 512 -33.78 -7.68 7.94
C THR A 512 -33.39 -6.61 8.97
N ARG A 513 -33.14 -5.39 8.50
CA ARG A 513 -32.79 -4.23 9.34
C ARG A 513 -33.92 -3.21 9.44
N ASP A 514 -34.87 -3.26 8.51
CA ASP A 514 -35.82 -2.17 8.28
C ASP A 514 -37.04 -2.22 9.20
N LYS A 515 -37.44 -3.43 9.62
CA LYS A 515 -38.62 -3.65 10.47
C LYS A 515 -38.44 -4.87 11.36
N VAL A 516 -38.94 -4.77 12.60
CA VAL A 516 -39.06 -5.92 13.51
C VAL A 516 -40.05 -6.93 12.91
N PRO A 517 -39.65 -8.18 12.64
CA PRO A 517 -40.53 -9.20 12.06
C PRO A 517 -41.61 -9.65 13.05
N ASP A 518 -42.65 -10.29 12.52
CA ASP A 518 -43.69 -10.92 13.33
C ASP A 518 -43.09 -12.11 14.12
N PRO A 519 -43.42 -12.28 15.42
CA PRO A 519 -42.92 -13.38 16.23
C PRO A 519 -43.15 -14.78 15.64
N ASP A 520 -44.31 -15.03 15.05
CA ASP A 520 -44.64 -16.35 14.48
C ASP A 520 -43.86 -16.63 13.18
N GLU A 521 -43.51 -15.57 12.43
CA GLU A 521 -42.64 -15.67 11.26
C GLU A 521 -41.20 -16.02 11.67
N VAL A 522 -40.68 -15.37 12.73
CA VAL A 522 -39.35 -15.67 13.29
C VAL A 522 -39.29 -17.12 13.74
N VAL A 523 -40.28 -17.58 14.50
CA VAL A 523 -40.34 -18.96 14.99
C VAL A 523 -40.45 -19.95 13.84
N ALA A 524 -41.36 -19.73 12.88
CA ALA A 524 -41.58 -20.63 11.75
C ALA A 524 -40.31 -20.79 10.90
N LEU A 525 -39.68 -19.66 10.53
CA LEU A 525 -38.49 -19.70 9.68
C LEU A 525 -37.26 -20.23 10.43
N THR A 526 -37.05 -19.84 11.69
CA THR A 526 -35.93 -20.35 12.48
C THR A 526 -36.03 -21.88 12.61
N THR A 527 -37.23 -22.40 12.83
CA THR A 527 -37.49 -23.85 12.90
C THR A 527 -37.18 -24.55 11.57
N LEU A 528 -37.65 -23.97 10.45
CA LEU A 528 -37.42 -24.50 9.11
C LEU A 528 -35.92 -24.54 8.76
N VAL A 529 -35.20 -23.51 9.17
CA VAL A 529 -33.77 -23.35 8.94
C VAL A 529 -32.96 -24.32 9.78
N ILE A 530 -33.27 -24.48 11.08
CA ILE A 530 -32.60 -25.45 11.96
C ILE A 530 -32.74 -26.87 11.38
N LYS A 531 -33.94 -27.26 10.93
CA LYS A 531 -34.20 -28.57 10.32
C LYS A 531 -33.38 -28.85 9.05
N ASN A 532 -33.01 -27.80 8.31
CA ASN A 532 -32.27 -27.90 7.05
C ASN A 532 -30.84 -27.35 7.15
N TYR A 533 -30.34 -27.18 8.37
CA TYR A 533 -29.11 -26.46 8.66
C TYR A 533 -27.89 -26.97 7.90
N ASN A 534 -27.74 -28.30 7.78
CA ASN A 534 -26.61 -28.93 7.08
C ASN A 534 -26.69 -28.85 5.53
N LYS A 535 -27.79 -28.34 4.96
CA LYS A 535 -28.02 -28.33 3.51
C LYS A 535 -27.90 -26.95 2.86
N CYS A 536 -28.30 -25.89 3.55
CA CYS A 536 -28.53 -24.60 2.89
C CYS A 536 -27.76 -23.40 3.48
N LEU A 537 -27.07 -23.54 4.64
CA LEU A 537 -26.39 -22.42 5.29
C LEU A 537 -24.88 -22.69 5.49
N GLY A 538 -24.06 -21.82 4.88
CA GLY A 538 -22.61 -21.74 5.07
C GLY A 538 -22.21 -21.08 6.40
N PRO A 539 -20.94 -20.66 6.58
CA PRO A 539 -20.49 -20.07 7.83
C PRO A 539 -21.10 -18.68 8.00
N LEU A 540 -21.84 -18.48 9.08
CA LEU A 540 -22.39 -17.17 9.44
C LEU A 540 -21.89 -16.77 10.83
N MET A 541 -21.79 -15.45 11.01
CA MET A 541 -21.54 -14.68 12.23
C MET A 541 -22.27 -13.36 12.02
N SER A 542 -23.60 -13.42 12.06
CA SER A 542 -24.47 -12.29 11.72
C SER A 542 -25.51 -12.10 12.81
N ASP A 543 -26.06 -10.88 12.91
CA ASP A 543 -27.05 -10.55 13.92
C ASP A 543 -28.48 -10.76 13.38
N ILE A 544 -29.11 -11.83 13.85
CA ILE A 544 -30.44 -12.26 13.44
C ILE A 544 -31.53 -11.82 14.42
N TRP A 545 -32.78 -11.76 13.99
CA TRP A 545 -33.93 -11.63 14.87
C TRP A 545 -34.23 -12.95 15.56
N VAL A 546 -34.46 -12.90 16.87
CA VAL A 546 -34.82 -14.03 17.74
C VAL A 546 -35.91 -13.59 18.70
N LEU A 547 -36.68 -14.54 19.20
CA LEU A 547 -37.68 -14.32 20.23
C LEU A 547 -37.05 -14.35 21.63
N ALA A 548 -37.28 -13.32 22.44
CA ALA A 548 -36.88 -13.25 23.84
C ALA A 548 -37.96 -13.85 24.77
N MET A 549 -37.60 -14.15 26.02
CA MET A 549 -38.50 -14.83 26.99
C MET A 549 -39.71 -14.00 27.41
N ASP A 550 -39.66 -12.68 27.28
CA ASP A 550 -40.81 -11.79 27.46
C ASP A 550 -41.79 -11.81 26.26
N GLY A 551 -41.46 -12.54 25.19
CA GLY A 551 -42.22 -12.61 23.94
C GLY A 551 -41.85 -11.52 22.93
N SER A 552 -40.90 -10.63 23.25
CA SER A 552 -40.45 -9.60 22.31
C SER A 552 -39.47 -10.16 21.27
N VAL A 553 -39.51 -9.60 20.05
CA VAL A 553 -38.55 -9.96 18.98
C VAL A 553 -37.35 -9.04 19.06
N ARG A 554 -36.16 -9.61 19.24
CA ARG A 554 -34.92 -8.89 19.50
C ARG A 554 -33.79 -9.38 18.63
N LYS A 555 -32.77 -8.54 18.48
CA LYS A 555 -31.52 -8.95 17.83
C LYS A 555 -30.78 -9.95 18.71
N SER A 556 -30.21 -10.98 18.09
CA SER A 556 -29.37 -11.99 18.75
C SER A 556 -28.22 -11.35 19.54
N SER A 557 -27.68 -10.24 19.04
CA SER A 557 -26.64 -9.43 19.70
C SER A 557 -27.12 -8.65 20.93
N LYS A 558 -28.39 -8.77 21.31
CA LYS A 558 -29.01 -8.11 22.46
C LYS A 558 -29.60 -9.08 23.47
N VAL A 559 -29.51 -10.38 23.20
CA VAL A 559 -30.01 -11.41 24.10
C VAL A 559 -28.94 -12.44 24.40
N TYR A 560 -29.11 -13.08 25.55
CA TYR A 560 -28.25 -14.09 26.11
C TYR A 560 -28.83 -15.47 25.93
N TRP A 561 -27.94 -16.45 25.84
CA TRP A 561 -28.32 -17.84 25.99
C TRP A 561 -28.90 -18.07 27.39
N PRO A 562 -30.00 -18.83 27.54
CA PRO A 562 -30.67 -19.00 28.82
C PRO A 562 -29.73 -19.65 29.84
N THR A 563 -29.57 -19.00 31.00
CA THR A 563 -28.92 -19.57 32.17
C THR A 563 -29.91 -19.58 33.31
N GLN A 564 -30.35 -20.78 33.73
CA GLN A 564 -31.49 -20.98 34.65
C GLN A 564 -31.47 -20.08 35.91
N ASP A 565 -30.28 -19.75 36.42
CA ASP A 565 -30.10 -19.00 37.67
C ASP A 565 -29.99 -17.47 37.53
N CYS A 566 -29.97 -16.95 36.31
CA CYS A 566 -29.99 -15.51 36.05
C CYS A 566 -31.32 -15.06 35.42
N LEU A 567 -32.34 -15.92 35.44
CA LEU A 567 -33.69 -15.63 34.93
C LEU A 567 -34.46 -14.83 35.97
N PHE A 568 -34.34 -13.52 35.87
CA PHE A 568 -35.12 -12.56 36.64
C PHE A 568 -36.20 -11.94 35.74
N ASP A 569 -37.39 -11.66 36.27
CA ASP A 569 -38.51 -11.09 35.49
C ASP A 569 -38.11 -9.82 34.73
N GLU A 570 -37.31 -8.96 35.38
CA GLU A 570 -36.81 -7.70 34.81
C GLU A 570 -35.74 -7.88 33.73
N LEU A 571 -35.22 -9.10 33.54
CA LEU A 571 -34.22 -9.44 32.53
C LEU A 571 -34.74 -10.46 31.50
N ARG A 572 -36.03 -10.85 31.52
CA ARG A 572 -36.57 -11.83 30.55
C ARG A 572 -36.43 -11.36 29.10
N ASP A 573 -36.44 -10.06 28.89
CA ASP A 573 -36.21 -9.42 27.59
C ASP A 573 -34.74 -9.53 27.11
N LYS A 574 -33.84 -9.96 27.99
CA LYS A 574 -32.43 -10.20 27.70
C LYS A 574 -32.14 -11.66 27.39
N PHE A 575 -33.05 -12.62 27.55
CA PHE A 575 -32.75 -14.03 27.25
C PHE A 575 -33.58 -14.55 26.08
N ILE A 576 -32.97 -15.35 25.21
CA ILE A 576 -33.70 -16.01 24.10
C ILE A 576 -34.70 -17.04 24.65
N ASP A 577 -35.91 -17.10 24.09
CA ASP A 577 -36.91 -18.10 24.45
C ASP A 577 -36.76 -19.37 23.61
N ILE A 578 -35.83 -20.24 24.00
CA ILE A 578 -35.57 -21.49 23.27
C ILE A 578 -36.79 -22.42 23.22
N SER A 579 -37.70 -22.33 24.20
CA SER A 579 -38.86 -23.22 24.32
C SER A 579 -39.88 -23.03 23.20
N ARG A 580 -39.83 -21.86 22.54
CA ARG A 580 -40.74 -21.47 21.47
C ARG A 580 -40.35 -22.03 20.10
N TYR A 581 -39.17 -22.62 19.95
CA TYR A 581 -38.74 -23.25 18.71
C TYR A 581 -38.94 -24.77 18.82
N PRO A 582 -39.95 -25.37 18.15
CA PRO A 582 -40.33 -26.77 18.35
C PRO A 582 -39.16 -27.77 18.23
N TYR A 583 -38.27 -27.53 17.26
CA TYR A 583 -37.14 -28.42 17.00
C TYR A 583 -36.05 -28.36 18.08
N CYS A 584 -35.95 -27.28 18.85
CA CYS A 584 -34.98 -27.17 19.94
C CYS A 584 -35.35 -28.08 21.13
N ASN A 585 -36.64 -28.43 21.27
CA ASN A 585 -37.08 -29.42 22.27
C ASN A 585 -36.78 -30.87 21.83
N GLU A 586 -36.64 -31.10 20.52
CA GLU A 586 -36.32 -32.42 19.94
C GLU A 586 -34.80 -32.69 19.92
N ASP A 587 -34.00 -31.70 19.48
CA ASP A 587 -32.54 -31.78 19.41
C ASP A 587 -31.88 -30.49 19.91
N MET A 588 -31.66 -30.45 21.23
CA MET A 588 -31.04 -29.31 21.91
C MET A 588 -29.61 -29.04 21.43
N LYS A 589 -28.87 -30.08 21.02
CA LYS A 589 -27.48 -29.95 20.57
C LYS A 589 -27.42 -29.29 19.19
N LEU A 590 -28.28 -29.69 18.26
CA LEU A 590 -28.38 -29.04 16.95
C LEU A 590 -28.83 -27.57 17.10
N CYS A 591 -29.75 -27.28 18.02
CA CYS A 591 -30.18 -25.92 18.32
C CYS A 591 -29.03 -25.07 18.87
N GLU A 592 -28.24 -25.60 19.80
CA GLU A 592 -27.03 -24.92 20.31
C GLU A 592 -26.00 -24.70 19.19
N ASP A 593 -25.71 -25.71 18.37
CA ASP A 593 -24.78 -25.62 17.23
C ASP A 593 -25.23 -24.61 16.18
N PHE A 594 -26.54 -24.46 15.96
CA PHE A 594 -27.11 -23.43 15.09
C PHE A 594 -26.91 -22.03 15.67
N PHE A 595 -27.36 -21.79 16.90
CA PHE A 595 -27.32 -20.48 17.52
C PHE A 595 -25.89 -20.00 17.83
N ARG A 596 -24.95 -20.93 18.02
CA ARG A 596 -23.52 -20.63 18.18
C ARG A 596 -22.88 -20.04 16.93
N LYS A 597 -23.49 -20.18 15.75
CA LYS A 597 -23.09 -19.50 14.50
C LYS A 597 -23.65 -18.07 14.39
N PHE A 598 -24.29 -17.52 15.41
CA PHE A 598 -24.75 -16.13 15.38
C PHE A 598 -24.18 -15.35 16.56
N THR A 599 -24.24 -14.02 16.45
CA THR A 599 -23.73 -13.12 17.50
C THR A 599 -24.68 -13.10 18.70
N LEU A 600 -24.80 -14.21 19.42
CA LEU A 600 -25.55 -14.31 20.66
C LEU A 600 -24.67 -13.87 21.85
N ILE A 601 -25.19 -13.01 22.73
CA ILE A 601 -24.44 -12.57 23.90
C ILE A 601 -24.37 -13.73 24.88
N GLY A 602 -23.34 -14.56 24.80
CA GLY A 602 -23.22 -15.73 25.65
C GLY A 602 -21.97 -16.53 25.34
N TYR A 603 -21.46 -16.35 24.12
CA TYR A 603 -20.14 -16.80 23.71
C TYR A 603 -19.12 -15.65 23.55
N HIS A 604 -19.54 -14.38 23.64
CA HIS A 604 -18.71 -13.20 23.33
C HIS A 604 -18.61 -12.12 24.43
N GLY A 605 -19.30 -12.24 25.57
CA GLY A 605 -19.09 -11.36 26.74
C GLY A 605 -20.28 -11.28 27.70
N TYR A 606 -20.02 -11.26 29.02
CA TYR A 606 -21.05 -11.14 30.07
C TYR A 606 -21.18 -9.72 30.65
N GLU A 607 -20.49 -8.73 30.07
CA GLU A 607 -20.31 -7.41 30.68
C GLU A 607 -21.62 -6.64 30.88
N SER A 608 -22.46 -6.54 29.85
CA SER A 608 -23.75 -5.86 29.96
C SER A 608 -24.71 -6.58 30.93
N LEU A 609 -24.61 -7.91 31.09
CA LEU A 609 -25.41 -8.64 32.07
C LEU A 609 -24.94 -8.34 33.49
N VAL A 610 -23.62 -8.26 33.72
CA VAL A 610 -23.07 -7.89 35.02
C VAL A 610 -23.50 -6.47 35.40
N GLU A 611 -23.45 -5.51 34.47
CA GLU A 611 -23.96 -4.15 34.70
C GLU A 611 -25.44 -4.15 35.07
N ASP A 612 -26.28 -4.89 34.35
CA ASP A 612 -27.71 -4.94 34.63
C ASP A 612 -28.01 -5.61 35.99
N VAL A 613 -27.26 -6.66 36.35
CA VAL A 613 -27.36 -7.30 37.68
C VAL A 613 -26.91 -6.35 38.79
N ILE A 614 -25.85 -5.55 38.58
CA ILE A 614 -25.39 -4.54 39.55
C ILE A 614 -26.43 -3.45 39.73
N LYS A 615 -27.03 -2.94 38.65
CA LYS A 615 -28.11 -1.95 38.73
C LYS A 615 -29.29 -2.49 39.55
N LEU A 616 -29.61 -3.78 39.41
CA LEU A 616 -30.64 -4.42 40.25
C LEU A 616 -30.22 -4.50 41.73
N MET A 617 -28.93 -4.72 42.01
CA MET A 617 -28.39 -4.71 43.37
C MET A 617 -28.44 -3.32 44.03
N GLU A 618 -28.15 -2.26 43.27
CA GLU A 618 -28.09 -0.88 43.76
C GLU A 618 -29.47 -0.23 44.01
N ARG A 619 -30.58 -0.96 43.76
CA ARG A 619 -31.93 -0.45 44.06
C ARG A 619 -32.12 -0.30 45.56
N SER A 620 -32.69 0.83 45.99
CA SER A 620 -32.87 1.17 47.40
C SER A 620 -33.82 0.22 48.16
N ASP A 621 -34.66 -0.53 47.44
CA ASP A 621 -35.69 -1.42 47.96
C ASP A 621 -35.32 -2.92 47.90
N ILE A 622 -34.05 -3.26 47.67
CA ILE A 622 -33.63 -4.65 47.50
C ILE A 622 -33.81 -5.49 48.78
N SER A 623 -34.55 -6.61 48.67
CA SER A 623 -34.71 -7.58 49.76
C SER A 623 -33.46 -8.45 49.95
N ARG A 624 -33.29 -9.00 51.15
CA ARG A 624 -32.22 -9.94 51.50
C ARG A 624 -32.20 -11.17 50.58
N GLU A 625 -33.35 -11.81 50.37
CA GLU A 625 -33.50 -12.97 49.50
C GLU A 625 -33.15 -12.63 48.05
N ARG A 626 -33.53 -11.42 47.61
CA ARG A 626 -33.25 -10.95 46.25
C ARG A 626 -31.77 -10.69 46.03
N LEU A 627 -31.11 -9.99 46.96
CA LEU A 627 -29.67 -9.73 46.91
C LEU A 627 -28.88 -11.02 46.82
N ILE A 628 -29.27 -12.01 47.63
CA ILE A 628 -28.67 -13.33 47.63
C ILE A 628 -28.75 -13.99 46.25
N LYS A 629 -29.92 -14.01 45.61
CA LYS A 629 -30.09 -14.58 44.26
C LYS A 629 -29.25 -13.85 43.20
N LEU A 630 -29.22 -12.52 43.25
CA LEU A 630 -28.39 -11.72 42.34
C LEU A 630 -26.90 -12.00 42.54
N THR A 631 -26.46 -12.18 43.79
CA THR A 631 -25.07 -12.54 44.12
C THR A 631 -24.73 -13.93 43.57
N CYS A 632 -25.65 -14.90 43.66
CA CYS A 632 -25.49 -16.22 43.05
C CYS A 632 -25.36 -16.15 41.51
N CYS A 633 -26.15 -15.29 40.86
CA CYS A 633 -26.02 -15.04 39.42
C CYS A 633 -24.63 -14.46 39.09
N LEU A 634 -24.14 -13.46 39.84
CA LEU A 634 -22.77 -12.94 39.66
C LEU A 634 -21.68 -14.01 39.87
N LYS A 635 -21.84 -14.89 40.86
CA LYS A 635 -20.91 -16.02 41.10
C LYS A 635 -20.82 -16.94 39.88
N ARG A 636 -21.96 -17.28 39.27
CA ARG A 636 -21.99 -18.13 38.07
C ARG A 636 -21.38 -17.44 36.85
N ILE A 637 -21.58 -16.14 36.71
CA ILE A 637 -20.90 -15.36 35.68
C ILE A 637 -19.40 -15.33 35.96
N TYR A 638 -18.98 -15.18 37.21
CA TYR A 638 -17.58 -15.20 37.62
C TYR A 638 -16.90 -16.53 37.30
N GLU A 639 -17.56 -17.68 37.49
CA GLU A 639 -17.03 -19.00 37.11
C GLU A 639 -16.71 -19.11 35.61
N LYS A 640 -17.51 -18.47 34.75
CA LYS A 640 -17.30 -18.47 33.30
C LYS A 640 -16.38 -17.34 32.82
N SER A 641 -16.37 -16.21 33.51
CA SER A 641 -15.64 -14.99 33.10
C SER A 641 -15.24 -14.13 34.31
N PRO A 642 -14.20 -14.56 35.07
CA PRO A 642 -13.80 -13.89 36.31
C PRO A 642 -13.41 -12.41 36.11
N SER A 643 -12.75 -12.09 35.00
CA SER A 643 -12.26 -10.75 34.67
C SER A 643 -13.38 -9.72 34.57
N VAL A 644 -14.52 -10.11 33.98
CA VAL A 644 -15.68 -9.22 33.77
C VAL A 644 -16.25 -8.80 35.12
N VAL A 645 -16.49 -9.76 36.02
CA VAL A 645 -17.07 -9.46 37.34
C VAL A 645 -16.08 -8.67 38.21
N ARG A 646 -14.78 -8.99 38.15
CA ARG A 646 -13.72 -8.27 38.90
C ARG A 646 -13.66 -6.78 38.58
N LYS A 647 -13.95 -6.38 37.34
CA LYS A 647 -14.00 -4.97 36.92
C LYS A 647 -14.98 -4.15 37.76
N TYR A 648 -16.04 -4.79 38.24
CA TYR A 648 -17.11 -4.14 38.99
C TYR A 648 -17.05 -4.36 40.50
N ARG A 649 -15.96 -4.90 41.04
CA ARG A 649 -15.84 -5.29 42.45
C ARG A 649 -16.27 -4.20 43.46
N ASP A 650 -16.02 -2.93 43.13
CA ASP A 650 -16.31 -1.79 44.02
C ASP A 650 -17.80 -1.43 44.10
N HIS A 651 -18.62 -2.01 43.23
CA HIS A 651 -20.07 -1.84 43.15
C HIS A 651 -20.85 -3.05 43.69
N ILE A 652 -20.19 -4.20 43.89
CA ILE A 652 -20.89 -5.42 44.29
C ILE A 652 -21.33 -5.30 45.76
N LEU A 653 -22.64 -5.34 45.96
CA LEU A 653 -23.27 -5.37 47.27
C LEU A 653 -23.41 -6.82 47.76
N VAL A 654 -23.19 -7.01 49.06
CA VAL A 654 -23.31 -8.29 49.75
C VAL A 654 -24.03 -8.12 51.08
N LEU A 655 -24.62 -9.21 51.54
CA LEU A 655 -25.21 -9.33 52.87
C LEU A 655 -24.08 -9.50 53.89
N ARG A 656 -24.11 -8.67 54.93
CA ARG A 656 -23.17 -8.70 56.05
C ARG A 656 -23.68 -9.60 57.17
N ASP A 657 -22.79 -9.97 58.07
CA ASP A 657 -23.08 -10.78 59.26
C ASP A 657 -24.03 -10.09 60.25
N ASP A 658 -24.10 -8.76 60.24
CA ASP A 658 -25.05 -7.96 61.02
C ASP A 658 -26.45 -7.84 60.36
N GLY A 659 -26.66 -8.51 59.23
CA GLY A 659 -27.91 -8.48 58.45
C GLY A 659 -28.08 -7.24 57.57
N GLN A 660 -27.13 -6.29 57.59
CA GLN A 660 -27.16 -5.12 56.72
C GLN A 660 -26.56 -5.41 55.34
N ILE A 661 -26.87 -4.56 54.36
CA ILE A 661 -26.31 -4.63 53.03
C ILE A 661 -25.12 -3.66 52.94
N GLY A 662 -24.03 -4.08 52.32
CA GLY A 662 -22.93 -3.18 52.04
C GLY A 662 -21.96 -3.70 50.99
N ARG A 663 -20.93 -2.91 50.69
CA ARG A 663 -19.96 -3.23 49.64
C ARG A 663 -19.09 -4.43 50.04
N ALA A 664 -18.88 -5.35 49.11
CA ALA A 664 -18.02 -6.52 49.30
C ALA A 664 -16.61 -6.14 49.76
N THR A 665 -16.03 -5.09 49.17
CA THR A 665 -14.67 -4.58 49.46
C THR A 665 -14.52 -3.96 50.86
N SER A 666 -15.62 -3.72 51.56
CA SER A 666 -15.66 -3.23 52.94
C SER A 666 -15.77 -4.35 53.99
N CYS A 667 -15.94 -5.60 53.56
CA CYS A 667 -16.19 -6.73 54.45
C CYS A 667 -14.95 -7.61 54.64
N TYR A 668 -14.86 -8.25 55.80
CA TYR A 668 -13.98 -9.38 56.06
C TYR A 668 -14.71 -10.70 55.80
N MET A 669 -13.95 -11.74 55.48
CA MET A 669 -14.50 -13.06 55.24
C MET A 669 -14.84 -13.76 56.56
N HIS A 670 -16.04 -14.32 56.67
CA HIS A 670 -16.48 -15.07 57.86
C HIS A 670 -15.75 -16.42 57.98
N ASP A 671 -15.52 -16.90 59.20
CA ASP A 671 -14.70 -18.09 59.49
C ASP A 671 -15.22 -19.37 58.79
N ASP A 672 -16.53 -19.47 58.57
CA ASP A 672 -17.19 -20.57 57.83
C ASP A 672 -16.75 -20.71 56.36
N TYR A 673 -16.16 -19.66 55.77
CA TYR A 673 -15.54 -19.70 54.44
C TYR A 673 -14.06 -20.11 54.48
N GLU A 674 -13.52 -20.38 55.67
CA GLU A 674 -12.13 -20.75 55.94
C GLU A 674 -11.08 -19.73 55.44
N PRO A 675 -11.19 -18.43 55.77
CA PRO A 675 -10.21 -17.43 55.38
C PRO A 675 -8.83 -17.68 56.00
N ALA A 676 -7.81 -17.02 55.43
CA ALA A 676 -6.44 -17.04 55.96
C ALA A 676 -6.37 -16.62 57.44
N GLN A 677 -7.08 -15.57 57.85
CA GLN A 677 -7.20 -15.15 59.26
C GLN A 677 -8.65 -15.29 59.75
N LYS A 678 -8.86 -16.14 60.76
CA LYS A 678 -10.19 -16.45 61.31
C LYS A 678 -10.54 -15.52 62.48
N TRP A 679 -10.98 -14.31 62.14
CA TRP A 679 -11.31 -13.25 63.09
C TRP A 679 -12.75 -13.32 63.63
N TYR A 680 -13.68 -13.95 62.91
CA TYR A 680 -15.10 -13.88 63.28
C TYR A 680 -15.37 -14.53 64.65
N ARG A 681 -14.72 -15.64 64.98
CA ARG A 681 -14.81 -16.28 66.30
C ARG A 681 -14.50 -15.35 67.47
N TRP A 682 -13.60 -14.38 67.27
CA TRP A 682 -13.23 -13.41 68.29
C TRP A 682 -14.27 -12.31 68.43
N LYS A 683 -14.86 -11.87 67.30
CA LYS A 683 -16.04 -10.99 67.31
C LYS A 683 -17.20 -11.66 68.06
N ALA A 684 -17.48 -12.92 67.76
CA ALA A 684 -18.50 -13.72 68.46
C ALA A 684 -18.21 -13.89 69.96
N SER A 685 -16.93 -13.85 70.36
CA SER A 685 -16.48 -13.89 71.75
C SER A 685 -16.45 -12.52 72.44
N GLY A 686 -16.85 -11.43 71.77
CA GLY A 686 -16.99 -10.09 72.34
C GLY A 686 -15.95 -9.05 71.89
N PHE A 687 -15.04 -9.36 70.96
CA PHE A 687 -14.10 -8.38 70.41
C PHE A 687 -14.74 -7.57 69.27
N THR A 688 -15.24 -6.37 69.57
CA THR A 688 -16.04 -5.57 68.62
C THR A 688 -15.23 -4.67 67.68
N ASN A 689 -13.91 -4.54 67.87
CA ASN A 689 -13.04 -3.71 67.02
C ASN A 689 -12.61 -4.42 65.72
N ILE A 690 -13.51 -5.20 65.11
CA ILE A 690 -13.30 -5.92 63.85
C ILE A 690 -14.64 -6.16 63.13
N GLY A 691 -14.61 -6.13 61.80
CA GLY A 691 -15.78 -6.30 60.94
C GLY A 691 -16.03 -5.08 60.04
N PRO A 692 -17.17 -5.04 59.31
CA PRO A 692 -18.19 -6.09 59.22
C PRO A 692 -17.67 -7.34 58.48
N PHE A 693 -18.32 -8.50 58.68
CA PHE A 693 -18.01 -9.74 57.98
C PHE A 693 -19.09 -10.04 56.91
N ILE A 694 -18.76 -10.83 55.91
CA ILE A 694 -19.77 -11.33 54.96
C ILE A 694 -20.64 -12.41 55.61
N SER A 695 -21.95 -12.39 55.38
CA SER A 695 -22.87 -13.38 55.96
C SER A 695 -22.50 -14.81 55.52
N ASN A 696 -22.66 -15.80 56.40
CA ASN A 696 -22.47 -17.21 56.07
C ASN A 696 -23.68 -17.82 55.33
N GLU A 697 -24.77 -17.07 55.16
CA GLU A 697 -25.99 -17.54 54.49
C GLU A 697 -25.78 -17.92 53.03
N TYR A 698 -24.80 -17.35 52.34
CA TYR A 698 -24.53 -17.74 50.95
C TYR A 698 -24.14 -19.23 50.82
N LEU A 699 -23.59 -19.83 51.88
CA LEU A 699 -23.20 -21.25 51.90
C LEU A 699 -24.39 -22.21 51.84
N SER A 700 -25.60 -21.79 52.23
CA SER A 700 -26.78 -22.67 52.26
C SER A 700 -27.53 -22.76 50.92
N ILE A 701 -27.03 -22.10 49.87
CA ILE A 701 -27.84 -21.77 48.68
C ILE A 701 -27.34 -22.46 47.43
N CYS A 702 -26.07 -22.29 47.06
CA CYS A 702 -25.53 -22.92 45.85
C CYS A 702 -24.01 -23.02 45.87
N GLY A 703 -23.45 -24.04 45.22
CA GLY A 703 -21.99 -24.20 45.08
C GLY A 703 -21.29 -24.67 46.36
N THR A 704 -19.98 -24.86 46.28
CA THR A 704 -19.18 -25.32 47.42
C THR A 704 -18.62 -24.14 48.22
N ARG A 705 -18.18 -24.41 49.46
CA ARG A 705 -17.43 -23.46 50.29
C ARG A 705 -16.23 -22.88 49.52
N GLU A 706 -15.49 -23.72 48.80
CA GLU A 706 -14.32 -23.30 48.03
C GLU A 706 -14.68 -22.34 46.90
N ASP A 707 -15.77 -22.60 46.19
CA ASP A 707 -16.23 -21.73 45.10
C ASP A 707 -16.65 -20.36 45.62
N TRP A 708 -17.33 -20.31 46.77
CA TRP A 708 -17.70 -19.07 47.43
C TRP A 708 -16.50 -18.28 47.90
N ARG A 709 -15.52 -18.94 48.53
CA ARG A 709 -14.27 -18.30 48.94
C ARG A 709 -13.55 -17.67 47.74
N LYS A 710 -13.38 -18.42 46.64
CA LYS A 710 -12.76 -17.92 45.40
C LYS A 710 -13.51 -16.74 44.80
N PHE A 711 -14.84 -16.77 44.82
CA PHE A 711 -15.68 -15.67 44.34
C PHE A 711 -15.51 -14.43 45.23
N PHE A 712 -15.69 -14.56 46.54
CA PHE A 712 -15.59 -13.45 47.49
C PHE A 712 -14.20 -12.82 47.51
N GLN A 713 -13.15 -13.62 47.47
CA GLN A 713 -11.78 -13.13 47.28
C GLN A 713 -11.65 -12.37 45.95
N GLY A 714 -12.23 -12.91 44.87
CA GLY A 714 -12.24 -12.30 43.55
C GLY A 714 -12.91 -10.92 43.52
N ILE A 715 -13.98 -10.72 44.28
CA ILE A 715 -14.69 -9.44 44.38
C ILE A 715 -14.17 -8.54 45.52
N GLY A 716 -13.06 -8.91 46.15
CA GLY A 716 -12.33 -8.04 47.09
C GLY A 716 -12.76 -8.12 48.55
N VAL A 717 -13.47 -9.17 48.97
CA VAL A 717 -13.68 -9.46 50.40
C VAL A 717 -12.33 -9.83 51.04
N ARG A 718 -12.01 -9.22 52.19
CA ARG A 718 -10.69 -9.34 52.82
C ARG A 718 -10.59 -10.62 53.64
N GLU A 719 -9.51 -11.37 53.47
CA GLU A 719 -9.19 -12.53 54.31
C GLU A 719 -8.26 -12.19 55.48
N GLU A 720 -7.64 -11.01 55.48
CA GLU A 720 -6.62 -10.62 56.45
C GLU A 720 -6.79 -9.18 56.93
N VAL A 721 -6.43 -8.93 58.18
CA VAL A 721 -6.31 -7.61 58.79
C VAL A 721 -4.87 -7.14 58.68
N ILE A 722 -4.68 -5.96 58.08
CA ILE A 722 -3.37 -5.32 57.90
C ILE A 722 -3.08 -4.32 59.04
N SER A 723 -4.11 -3.88 59.76
CA SER A 723 -3.96 -2.85 60.81
C SER A 723 -3.30 -3.40 62.07
N ASN A 724 -2.11 -2.88 62.40
CA ASN A 724 -1.44 -3.13 63.67
C ASN A 724 -2.26 -2.64 64.87
N GLU A 725 -3.14 -1.64 64.69
CA GLU A 725 -4.02 -1.13 65.76
C GLU A 725 -5.06 -2.17 66.17
N VAL A 726 -5.63 -2.91 65.20
CA VAL A 726 -6.59 -3.99 65.49
C VAL A 726 -5.89 -5.13 66.21
N ILE A 727 -4.66 -5.48 65.79
CA ILE A 727 -3.84 -6.51 66.44
C ILE A 727 -3.49 -6.11 67.88
N ALA A 728 -3.07 -4.87 68.10
CA ALA A 728 -2.77 -4.34 69.43
C ALA A 728 -4.02 -4.29 70.32
N SER A 729 -5.14 -3.77 69.78
CA SER A 729 -6.43 -3.73 70.48
C SER A 729 -6.92 -5.12 70.86
N PHE A 730 -6.75 -6.11 69.98
CA PHE A 730 -7.08 -7.50 70.26
C PHE A 730 -6.21 -8.06 71.38
N ALA A 731 -4.90 -7.86 71.33
CA ALA A 731 -3.97 -8.35 72.35
C ALA A 731 -4.33 -7.81 73.74
N LEU A 732 -4.60 -6.50 73.83
CA LEU A 732 -5.03 -5.85 75.06
C LEU A 732 -6.35 -6.45 75.58
N TRP A 733 -7.37 -6.49 74.74
CA TRP A 733 -8.68 -7.07 75.07
C TRP A 733 -8.57 -8.54 75.53
N TYR A 734 -7.74 -9.33 74.86
CA TYR A 734 -7.54 -10.74 75.16
C TYR A 734 -6.90 -10.93 76.55
N VAL A 735 -5.86 -10.14 76.86
CA VAL A 735 -5.17 -10.18 78.16
C VAL A 735 -6.10 -9.68 79.29
N GLU A 736 -6.82 -8.58 79.08
CA GLU A 736 -7.79 -8.06 80.06
C GLU A 736 -8.82 -9.12 80.44
N ASN A 737 -9.41 -9.80 79.45
CA ASN A 737 -10.40 -10.85 79.71
C ASN A 737 -9.81 -12.03 80.46
N LYS A 738 -8.60 -12.48 80.11
CA LYS A 738 -7.91 -13.56 80.82
C LYS A 738 -7.62 -13.21 82.28
N LEU A 739 -7.16 -11.99 82.55
CA LEU A 739 -6.90 -11.50 83.91
C LEU A 739 -8.20 -11.39 84.72
N ARG A 740 -9.27 -10.81 84.14
CA ARG A 740 -10.58 -10.73 84.79
C ARG A 740 -11.16 -12.12 85.09
N SER A 741 -11.08 -13.06 84.16
CA SER A 741 -11.49 -14.46 84.37
C SER A 741 -10.66 -15.18 85.45
N ALA A 742 -9.45 -14.69 85.75
CA ALA A 742 -8.61 -15.19 86.84
C ALA A 742 -8.88 -14.52 88.20
N GLY A 743 -9.83 -13.58 88.26
CA GLY A 743 -10.26 -12.90 89.48
C GLY A 743 -9.50 -11.61 89.80
N PHE A 744 -8.78 -11.04 88.83
CA PHE A 744 -8.14 -9.73 88.99
C PHE A 744 -9.14 -8.59 88.72
N GLU A 745 -9.05 -7.53 89.52
CA GLU A 745 -9.56 -6.22 89.16
C GLU A 745 -8.58 -5.56 88.19
N VAL A 746 -9.06 -5.22 86.99
CA VAL A 746 -8.21 -4.72 85.90
C VAL A 746 -8.60 -3.28 85.56
N TYR A 747 -7.62 -2.40 85.57
CA TYR A 747 -7.74 -0.97 85.28
C TYR A 747 -6.80 -0.58 84.13
N ARG A 748 -7.28 0.21 83.16
CA ARG A 748 -6.41 0.75 82.09
C ARG A 748 -5.63 1.95 82.62
N THR A 749 -4.36 2.08 82.24
CA THR A 749 -3.52 3.23 82.64
C THR A 749 -2.85 3.89 81.44
N CYS A 750 -2.19 5.03 81.65
CA CYS A 750 -1.48 5.77 80.60
C CYS A 750 -0.04 6.16 80.97
N GLU A 751 0.47 5.70 82.11
CA GLU A 751 1.81 6.05 82.61
C GLU A 751 2.80 4.90 82.39
N GLY A 752 3.14 4.63 81.13
CA GLY A 752 4.19 3.67 80.76
C GLY A 752 3.83 2.18 80.92
N CYS A 753 2.57 1.85 81.20
CA CYS A 753 2.02 0.50 81.08
C CYS A 753 0.54 0.53 80.67
N ASP A 754 0.10 -0.45 79.89
CA ASP A 754 -1.29 -0.55 79.42
C ASP A 754 -2.32 -0.86 80.52
N ILE A 755 -1.98 -1.77 81.43
CA ILE A 755 -2.89 -2.37 82.41
C ILE A 755 -2.31 -2.32 83.82
N ARG A 756 -3.14 -1.97 84.80
CA ARG A 756 -2.91 -2.24 86.23
C ARG A 756 -3.87 -3.32 86.70
N ALA A 757 -3.34 -4.42 87.21
CA ALA A 757 -4.12 -5.57 87.67
C ALA A 757 -3.91 -5.78 89.18
N VAL A 758 -5.01 -5.87 89.93
CA VAL A 758 -5.02 -5.99 91.39
C VAL A 758 -5.77 -7.26 91.79
N LYS A 759 -5.21 -8.04 92.72
CA LYS A 759 -5.86 -9.22 93.30
C LYS A 759 -5.46 -9.35 94.76
N GLY A 760 -6.41 -9.09 95.67
CA GLY A 760 -6.11 -9.01 97.10
C GLY A 760 -5.15 -7.86 97.40
N SER A 761 -4.02 -8.15 98.05
CA SER A 761 -2.94 -7.19 98.31
C SER A 761 -1.91 -7.08 97.18
N ASP A 762 -1.97 -7.97 96.18
CA ASP A 762 -1.00 -8.01 95.10
C ASP A 762 -1.43 -7.09 93.96
N GLU A 763 -0.44 -6.38 93.43
CA GLU A 763 -0.61 -5.38 92.37
C GLU A 763 0.48 -5.56 91.32
N TYR A 764 0.06 -5.59 90.06
CA TYR A 764 0.91 -5.75 88.90
C TYR A 764 0.65 -4.65 87.87
N PHE A 765 1.74 -4.15 87.28
CA PHE A 765 1.74 -3.17 86.18
C PHE A 765 2.15 -3.89 84.90
N ILE A 766 1.31 -3.86 83.88
CA ILE A 766 1.35 -4.80 82.76
C ILE A 766 1.37 -4.03 81.45
N GLU A 767 2.38 -4.29 80.62
CA GLU A 767 2.46 -3.82 79.24
C GLU A 767 2.13 -4.96 78.27
N VAL A 768 1.31 -4.70 77.25
CA VAL A 768 0.80 -5.72 76.34
C VAL A 768 1.24 -5.45 74.89
N LYS A 769 2.04 -6.36 74.32
CA LYS A 769 2.45 -6.27 72.91
C LYS A 769 1.81 -7.40 72.08
N GLY A 770 1.02 -7.03 71.07
CA GLY A 770 0.39 -7.98 70.13
C GLY A 770 1.18 -8.19 68.84
N ARG A 771 1.25 -9.44 68.36
CA ARG A 771 1.86 -9.82 67.07
C ARG A 771 1.05 -10.89 66.35
N SER A 772 0.93 -10.77 65.03
CA SER A 772 0.33 -11.80 64.17
C SER A 772 1.23 -13.02 63.97
N GLY A 773 2.56 -12.84 64.04
CA GLY A 773 3.57 -13.91 63.94
C GLY A 773 4.70 -13.77 64.97
N GLU A 774 5.75 -14.56 64.82
CA GLU A 774 6.93 -14.55 65.70
C GLU A 774 7.89 -13.39 65.33
N ALA A 775 7.49 -12.16 65.67
CA ALA A 775 8.26 -10.95 65.44
C ALA A 775 8.69 -10.30 66.76
N GLY A 776 9.84 -9.61 66.74
CA GLY A 776 10.35 -8.91 67.93
C GLY A 776 9.40 -7.83 68.41
N ILE A 777 9.58 -7.42 69.66
CA ILE A 777 8.86 -6.29 70.24
C ILE A 777 9.81 -5.17 70.52
N GLU A 778 9.33 -3.94 70.41
CA GLU A 778 10.08 -2.74 70.75
C GLU A 778 9.41 -2.12 71.97
N LEU A 779 10.24 -1.71 72.93
CA LEU A 779 9.79 -0.98 74.11
C LEU A 779 10.02 0.51 73.92
N THR A 780 9.01 1.30 74.25
CA THR A 780 9.15 2.76 74.27
C THR A 780 9.94 3.22 75.49
N ARG A 781 10.46 4.45 75.46
CA ARG A 781 11.20 5.04 76.59
C ARG A 781 10.37 5.03 77.88
N ASN A 782 9.09 5.38 77.80
CA ASN A 782 8.20 5.40 78.96
C ASN A 782 7.96 4.00 79.53
N GLU A 783 7.80 2.99 78.68
CA GLU A 783 7.69 1.58 79.09
C GLU A 783 8.97 1.10 79.78
N PHE A 784 10.14 1.48 79.25
CA PHE A 784 11.42 1.15 79.88
C PHE A 784 11.58 1.80 81.27
N GLU A 785 11.25 3.09 81.39
CA GLU A 785 11.29 3.82 82.66
C GLU A 785 10.31 3.20 83.68
N ALA A 786 9.13 2.75 83.24
CA ALA A 786 8.15 2.07 84.07
C ALA A 786 8.64 0.69 84.54
N ILE A 787 9.31 -0.08 83.67
CA ILE A 787 9.95 -1.37 84.03
C ILE A 787 10.94 -1.16 85.20
N GLN A 788 11.77 -0.12 85.13
CA GLN A 788 12.73 0.19 86.20
C GLN A 788 12.04 0.67 87.49
N ARG A 789 10.98 1.49 87.36
CA ARG A 789 10.25 2.05 88.50
C ARG A 789 9.50 0.98 89.29
N TYR A 790 8.76 0.10 88.61
CA TYR A 790 7.89 -0.88 89.28
C TYR A 790 8.58 -2.24 89.51
N GLY A 791 9.72 -2.47 88.85
CA GLY A 791 10.63 -3.58 89.13
C GLY A 791 9.93 -4.94 89.13
N ASN A 792 9.89 -5.58 90.31
CA ASN A 792 9.30 -6.91 90.50
C ASN A 792 7.79 -6.98 90.23
N LYS A 793 7.09 -5.84 90.30
CA LYS A 793 5.65 -5.74 90.07
C LYS A 793 5.30 -5.49 88.59
N TYR A 794 6.30 -5.32 87.71
CA TYR A 794 6.07 -5.07 86.30
C TYR A 794 6.09 -6.38 85.49
N TRP A 795 5.09 -6.59 84.64
CA TRP A 795 5.03 -7.70 83.70
C TRP A 795 4.99 -7.18 82.26
N LEU A 796 5.76 -7.83 81.39
CA LEU A 796 5.66 -7.63 79.95
C LEU A 796 4.97 -8.83 79.33
N ILE A 797 3.75 -8.64 78.82
CA ILE A 797 2.94 -9.68 78.21
C ILE A 797 2.97 -9.54 76.69
N VAL A 798 3.39 -10.60 76.01
CA VAL A 798 3.47 -10.66 74.55
C VAL A 798 2.48 -11.69 74.03
N VAL A 799 1.53 -11.22 73.22
CA VAL A 799 0.50 -12.05 72.58
C VAL A 799 0.92 -12.30 71.12
N MET A 800 1.26 -13.54 70.78
CA MET A 800 1.71 -13.94 69.45
C MET A 800 0.70 -14.84 68.74
N GLY A 801 0.78 -14.92 67.40
CA GLY A 801 -0.06 -15.81 66.59
C GLY A 801 -1.50 -15.32 66.38
N ILE A 802 -1.73 -14.01 66.51
CA ILE A 802 -3.04 -13.38 66.33
C ILE A 802 -3.48 -13.44 64.85
N PRO A 803 -4.71 -13.85 64.51
CA PRO A 803 -5.80 -14.33 65.39
C PRO A 803 -5.89 -15.86 65.50
N ASN A 804 -5.12 -16.62 64.72
CA ASN A 804 -5.41 -18.04 64.48
C ASN A 804 -4.91 -18.98 65.59
N ASN A 805 -3.72 -18.71 66.13
CA ASN A 805 -3.04 -19.58 67.09
C ASN A 805 -2.44 -18.73 68.21
N VAL A 806 -3.34 -18.08 68.97
CA VAL A 806 -2.98 -17.10 69.99
C VAL A 806 -2.22 -17.77 71.14
N LYS A 807 -0.99 -17.34 71.38
CA LYS A 807 -0.13 -17.73 72.50
C LYS A 807 0.24 -16.51 73.32
N VAL A 808 0.24 -16.63 74.65
CA VAL A 808 0.51 -15.51 75.55
C VAL A 808 1.70 -15.81 76.42
N TYR A 809 2.76 -15.01 76.25
CA TYR A 809 4.00 -15.11 76.99
C TYR A 809 4.10 -13.98 77.99
N VAL A 810 4.43 -14.29 79.23
CA VAL A 810 4.63 -13.32 80.30
C VAL A 810 6.08 -13.37 80.72
N ILE A 811 6.74 -12.23 80.60
CA ILE A 811 8.07 -12.03 81.16
C ILE A 811 7.87 -11.37 82.52
N GLU A 812 7.96 -12.18 83.57
CA GLU A 812 7.99 -11.69 84.95
C GLU A 812 9.34 -10.99 85.19
N LYS A 813 9.31 -9.84 85.87
CA LYS A 813 10.51 -9.08 86.24
C LYS A 813 11.41 -8.75 85.04
N PRO A 814 10.89 -8.08 83.99
CA PRO A 814 11.65 -7.80 82.78
C PRO A 814 12.92 -6.96 83.03
N HIS A 815 12.98 -6.21 84.14
CA HIS A 815 14.18 -5.47 84.56
C HIS A 815 15.40 -6.37 84.84
N GLU A 816 15.22 -7.64 85.22
CA GLU A 816 16.34 -8.59 85.42
C GLU A 816 16.95 -9.06 84.10
N LEU A 817 16.17 -9.02 83.02
CA LEU A 817 16.56 -9.44 81.67
C LEU A 817 17.20 -8.29 80.86
N ILE A 818 16.93 -7.04 81.24
CA ILE A 818 17.37 -5.84 80.52
C ILE A 818 18.50 -5.17 81.33
N LYS A 819 19.75 -5.53 81.04
CA LYS A 819 20.95 -5.20 81.85
C LYS A 819 21.78 -3.98 81.42
N GLU A 820 21.36 -3.20 80.42
CA GLU A 820 22.15 -2.07 79.88
C GLU A 820 21.43 -0.70 80.00
N GLU A 821 22.21 0.38 80.14
CA GLU A 821 21.75 1.77 79.97
C GLU A 821 21.50 2.11 78.48
N LEU A 822 20.47 2.94 78.23
CA LEU A 822 19.73 3.20 76.98
C LEU A 822 20.54 3.43 75.67
N PRO A 823 19.99 2.94 74.54
CA PRO A 823 19.57 3.79 73.42
C PRO A 823 18.04 3.83 73.29
N SER A 824 17.51 4.80 72.53
CA SER A 824 16.10 5.27 72.52
C SER A 824 14.97 4.24 72.29
N THR A 825 15.28 2.99 71.93
CA THR A 825 14.34 1.87 71.81
C THR A 825 15.10 0.55 71.97
N ILE A 826 14.63 -0.35 72.84
CA ILE A 826 15.20 -1.70 72.99
C ILE A 826 14.25 -2.70 72.30
N GLY A 827 14.79 -3.43 71.32
CA GLY A 827 14.10 -4.53 70.66
C GLY A 827 14.34 -5.85 71.39
N ILE A 828 13.29 -6.48 71.93
CA ILE A 828 13.37 -7.85 72.45
C ILE A 828 13.11 -8.83 71.30
N ARG A 829 14.13 -9.65 71.00
CA ARG A 829 14.05 -10.67 69.94
C ARG A 829 13.05 -11.79 70.31
N PRO A 830 12.32 -12.36 69.34
CA PRO A 830 11.34 -13.43 69.60
C PRO A 830 11.89 -14.61 70.40
N GLN A 831 13.14 -15.00 70.15
CA GLN A 831 13.77 -16.14 70.82
C GLN A 831 13.94 -15.92 72.32
N LEU A 832 14.13 -14.66 72.76
CA LEU A 832 14.22 -14.32 74.17
C LEU A 832 12.84 -14.33 74.84
N ILE A 833 11.80 -13.88 74.12
CA ILE A 833 10.40 -13.94 74.59
C ILE A 833 9.98 -15.39 74.80
N ILE A 834 10.29 -16.29 73.87
CA ILE A 834 9.96 -17.71 73.98
C ILE A 834 10.78 -18.40 75.08
N ARG A 835 12.07 -18.02 75.23
CA ARG A 835 12.98 -18.65 76.21
C ARG A 835 12.68 -18.24 77.65
N HIS A 836 12.34 -16.97 77.88
CA HIS A 836 12.18 -16.40 79.22
C HIS A 836 10.72 -16.11 79.58
N GLY A 837 9.83 -16.07 78.60
CA GLY A 837 8.41 -15.91 78.83
C GLY A 837 7.77 -17.21 79.30
N LYS A 838 6.98 -17.13 80.37
CA LYS A 838 6.13 -18.23 80.85
C LYS A 838 4.73 -18.09 80.24
N ASP A 839 3.98 -19.18 80.20
CA ASP A 839 2.60 -19.13 79.74
C ASP A 839 1.71 -18.37 80.75
N LEU A 840 0.90 -17.42 80.27
CA LEU A 840 0.03 -16.61 81.14
C LEU A 840 -0.95 -17.49 81.94
N GLU A 841 -1.50 -18.56 81.37
CA GLU A 841 -2.45 -19.41 82.09
C GLU A 841 -1.77 -20.24 83.18
N GLU A 842 -0.50 -20.59 83.00
CA GLU A 842 0.30 -21.23 84.04
C GLU A 842 0.55 -20.29 85.21
N ILE A 843 0.97 -19.05 84.94
CA ILE A 843 1.15 -18.02 85.98
C ILE A 843 -0.16 -17.75 86.72
N LEU A 844 -1.27 -17.57 86.00
CA LEU A 844 -2.56 -17.28 86.61
C LEU A 844 -3.10 -18.46 87.44
N ARG A 845 -2.70 -19.70 87.12
CA ARG A 845 -2.97 -20.88 87.96
C ARG A 845 -2.13 -20.88 89.24
N GLN A 846 -0.85 -20.51 89.15
CA GLN A 846 0.04 -20.41 90.31
C GLN A 846 -0.43 -19.33 91.30
N ILE A 847 -1.01 -18.22 90.80
CA ILE A 847 -1.58 -17.14 91.63
C ILE A 847 -3.03 -17.45 92.08
N LYS A 848 -3.61 -18.58 91.67
CA LYS A 848 -4.90 -19.08 92.17
C LYS A 848 -4.75 -20.07 93.32
N GLN A 849 -3.60 -20.75 93.42
CA GLN A 849 -3.20 -21.53 94.60
C GLN A 849 -2.61 -20.61 95.65
#